data_AF-A0A3N0ZQL4-F1
#
_entry.id   AF-A0A3N0ZQL4-F1
#
_cell.length_a   1.000
_cell.length_b   1.000
_cell.length_c   1.000
_cell.angle_alpha   90.00
_cell.angle_beta   90.00
_cell.angle_gamma   90.00
#
_symmetry.space_group_name_H-M   'P 1'
#
loop_
_entity.id
_entity.type
_entity.pdbx_description
1 polymer ?
#
loop_
_entity_poly.entity_id
_entity_poly.type
_entity_poly.pdbx_seq_one_letter_code
_entity_poly.pdbx_strand_id
1 'polypeptide(L)'
;MVNRVYSKSSLIIIIFAILINNLNCKPKINFETTGLININYHTGNFKGFPGYDCCGNFTDAVGMGFSVSVGGLQNNLFTIGNTNFGLFVELAYTGAYGKFSNDEYFADVIIGNNVAKGISKHTLETSIQSFELIPGLRISNPFGIKPLFIKLSPSFLLPLSSNFRQREELISPKEATFENGSRIRNSYSGSIPQLISPIIIANLQVGYELISFNTFTISPILSFNYALNKNVKNLDWQTHSFGLGINIRYALPKSKPAVPTPPPPTDLPKPIEPKPRLPIQAKLLIESADEKKAIQNFDTIKIVKSILNTIEIKPIPAIIFYRRNDFLFGYDTIPTTNEFEQIYSENRKVIEALLSLLKRNKDITLTILCSQTEDEQPNICDLRVTRVVEFLRSNGFGDRIKEVKKISTKPKKQIPELIDELRFVQFILNDNEFIIPMENAIKSDTLLSAPRLNIQILTDEKTEYKVKGSIQFNGSEIPLNSGNYSFDLKEQLPDFNNKIIPLNVQVEIETLEDLPRKENIQSTIYIAQTSNDTSFFTYFNPFKSQNAILVALFNFDESEFYWKNPKIQEIIVKLQKQGKKVSIVGSVDNIGSEEHNQRLALARAQRVKNLVGIALPVKAIESASQNGNNTPLERILNRSAWLIVE
;
A
#
# COMPACT_ATOMS: atom_id res chain seq x y z
N MET A 1 -26.04 -19.47 8.40
CA MET A 1 -26.88 -18.29 8.69
C MET A 1 -26.41 -17.07 7.87
N VAL A 2 -26.19 -17.26 6.57
CA VAL A 2 -25.60 -16.25 5.66
C VAL A 2 -26.47 -16.25 4.40
N ASN A 3 -27.59 -15.52 4.41
CA ASN A 3 -28.36 -15.25 3.19
C ASN A 3 -29.46 -14.17 3.33
N ARG A 4 -29.43 -13.30 4.35
CA ARG A 4 -30.52 -12.34 4.59
C ARG A 4 -30.17 -10.85 4.46
N VAL A 5 -28.95 -10.50 4.05
CA VAL A 5 -28.51 -9.10 3.96
C VAL A 5 -28.57 -8.53 2.54
N TYR A 6 -28.54 -9.37 1.50
CA TYR A 6 -28.54 -8.88 0.12
C TYR A 6 -29.90 -8.43 -0.43
N SER A 7 -31.03 -8.79 0.20
CA SER A 7 -32.36 -8.46 -0.36
C SER A 7 -32.86 -7.05 -0.01
N LYS A 8 -32.26 -6.36 0.97
CA LYS A 8 -32.68 -5.00 1.36
C LYS A 8 -31.97 -3.90 0.57
N SER A 9 -30.72 -4.13 0.14
CA SER A 9 -29.95 -3.18 -0.68
C SER A 9 -30.51 -3.06 -2.09
N SER A 10 -30.96 -4.18 -2.69
CA SER A 10 -31.58 -4.21 -4.01
C SER A 10 -32.91 -3.47 -4.05
N LEU A 11 -33.70 -3.55 -2.97
CA LEU A 11 -35.01 -2.89 -2.89
C LEU A 11 -34.87 -1.35 -2.85
N ILE A 12 -33.86 -0.84 -2.14
CA ILE A 12 -33.58 0.61 -2.07
C ILE A 12 -33.11 1.15 -3.43
N ILE A 13 -32.24 0.42 -4.14
CA ILE A 13 -31.77 0.81 -5.47
C ILE A 13 -32.91 0.77 -6.49
N ILE A 14 -33.81 -0.22 -6.41
CA ILE A 14 -34.99 -0.32 -7.29
C ILE A 14 -35.99 0.81 -6.99
N ILE A 15 -36.24 1.15 -5.72
CA ILE A 15 -37.11 2.28 -5.35
C ILE A 15 -36.49 3.61 -5.81
N PHE A 16 -35.16 3.77 -5.70
CA PHE A 16 -34.47 4.96 -6.19
C PHE A 16 -34.50 5.07 -7.72
N ALA A 17 -34.37 3.95 -8.44
CA ALA A 17 -34.47 3.89 -9.90
C ALA A 17 -35.90 4.13 -10.42
N ILE A 18 -36.92 3.66 -9.70
CA ILE A 18 -38.34 3.91 -10.03
C ILE A 18 -38.71 5.39 -9.77
N LEU A 19 -38.12 6.04 -8.77
CA LEU A 19 -38.31 7.46 -8.50
C LEU A 19 -37.67 8.36 -9.58
N ILE A 20 -36.57 7.94 -10.22
CA ILE A 20 -35.92 8.71 -11.29
C ILE A 20 -36.74 8.71 -12.59
N ASN A 21 -37.44 7.62 -12.91
CA ASN A 21 -38.20 7.49 -14.16
C ASN A 21 -39.54 8.26 -14.20
N ASN A 22 -40.03 8.79 -13.07
CA ASN A 22 -41.30 9.52 -13.01
C ASN A 22 -41.17 11.03 -12.78
N LEU A 23 -39.96 11.60 -12.87
CA LEU A 23 -39.74 13.02 -12.64
C LEU A 23 -40.07 13.87 -13.87
N ASN A 24 -41.37 14.03 -14.11
CA ASN A 24 -41.91 15.00 -15.05
C ASN A 24 -41.92 16.41 -14.42
N CYS A 25 -40.74 16.92 -14.02
CA CYS A 25 -40.60 18.25 -13.42
C CYS A 25 -39.50 19.03 -14.11
N LYS A 26 -39.83 20.19 -14.70
CA LYS A 26 -38.84 21.17 -15.17
C LYS A 26 -37.95 21.55 -13.98
N PRO A 27 -36.66 21.16 -13.97
CA PRO A 27 -35.88 21.24 -12.75
C PRO A 27 -35.55 22.70 -12.41
N LYS A 28 -35.95 23.17 -11.22
CA LYS A 28 -35.41 24.40 -10.64
C LYS A 28 -34.11 24.06 -9.90
N ILE A 29 -33.00 24.09 -10.64
CA ILE A 29 -31.66 23.90 -10.10
C ILE A 29 -31.24 25.20 -9.42
N ASN A 30 -30.79 25.09 -8.17
CA ASN A 30 -30.18 26.19 -7.42
C ASN A 30 -28.73 25.84 -7.13
N PHE A 31 -27.87 26.86 -7.10
CA PHE A 31 -26.52 26.71 -6.55
C PHE A 31 -26.55 27.07 -5.07
N GLU A 32 -25.83 26.31 -4.25
CA GLU A 32 -25.70 26.56 -2.82
C GLU A 32 -24.23 26.66 -2.44
N THR A 33 -23.92 27.57 -1.53
CA THR A 33 -22.65 27.61 -0.81
C THR A 33 -22.91 27.71 0.68
N THR A 34 -22.17 26.96 1.49
CA THR A 34 -22.32 26.94 2.94
C THR A 34 -20.97 27.16 3.58
N GLY A 35 -20.89 28.09 4.54
CA GLY A 35 -19.73 28.26 5.40
C GLY A 35 -20.10 27.94 6.84
N LEU A 36 -19.36 27.04 7.49
CA LEU A 36 -19.56 26.60 8.87
C LEU A 36 -18.28 26.81 9.69
N ILE A 37 -18.43 27.26 10.93
CA ILE A 37 -17.43 27.14 11.99
C ILE A 37 -17.86 25.98 12.88
N ASN A 38 -16.96 25.04 13.14
CA ASN A 38 -17.24 23.81 13.84
C ASN A 38 -16.50 23.76 15.20
N ILE A 39 -17.15 23.16 16.18
CA ILE A 39 -16.51 22.64 17.39
C ILE A 39 -16.44 21.12 17.20
N ASN A 40 -15.23 20.59 17.13
CA ASN A 40 -14.96 19.16 17.05
C ASN A 40 -14.83 18.59 18.46
N TYR A 41 -15.61 17.56 18.74
CA TYR A 41 -15.48 16.74 19.92
C TYR A 41 -14.88 15.40 19.51
N HIS A 42 -13.67 15.16 19.96
CA HIS A 42 -12.97 13.91 19.72
C HIS A 42 -13.21 12.98 20.88
N THR A 43 -13.56 11.73 20.57
CA THR A 43 -13.67 10.64 21.53
C THR A 43 -12.62 9.59 21.20
N GLY A 44 -12.06 8.97 22.23
CA GLY A 44 -11.12 7.88 22.04
C GLY A 44 -10.76 7.11 23.30
N ASN A 45 -9.86 6.16 23.13
CA ASN A 45 -9.21 5.42 24.20
C ASN A 45 -7.90 4.82 23.67
N PHE A 46 -6.86 5.65 23.56
CA PHE A 46 -5.59 5.24 22.98
C PHE A 46 -4.41 5.95 23.65
N LYS A 47 -3.22 5.32 23.57
CA LYS A 47 -2.00 5.80 24.25
C LYS A 47 -1.14 6.75 23.41
N GLY A 48 -1.31 6.70 22.09
CA GLY A 48 -0.48 7.40 21.12
C GLY A 48 -0.64 6.81 19.73
N PHE A 49 0.10 7.35 18.76
CA PHE A 49 0.10 6.81 17.40
C PHE A 49 1.08 5.64 17.24
N PRO A 50 0.75 4.61 16.42
CA PRO A 50 1.67 3.52 16.11
C PRO A 50 3.01 4.03 15.57
N GLY A 51 4.12 3.53 16.14
CA GLY A 51 5.47 3.90 15.73
C GLY A 51 6.07 5.11 16.46
N TYR A 52 5.39 5.67 17.47
CA TYR A 52 5.89 6.74 18.31
C TYR A 52 5.87 6.32 19.78
N ASP A 53 7.01 6.40 20.46
CA ASP A 53 7.16 6.05 21.88
C ASP A 53 6.61 7.18 22.76
N CYS A 54 5.32 7.14 23.13
CA CYS A 54 4.77 7.98 24.19
C CYS A 54 3.39 7.47 24.67
N CYS A 55 3.02 7.83 25.90
CA CYS A 55 2.26 7.00 26.85
C CYS A 55 1.06 7.70 27.52
N GLY A 56 0.49 8.77 26.96
CA GLY A 56 -0.66 9.45 27.57
C GLY A 56 -1.98 8.72 27.26
N ASN A 57 -2.90 8.57 28.22
CA ASN A 57 -4.23 8.02 27.92
C ASN A 57 -5.16 9.10 27.36
N PHE A 58 -5.40 9.08 26.05
CA PHE A 58 -6.22 10.07 25.37
C PHE A 58 -7.67 9.58 25.21
N THR A 59 -8.56 10.14 26.04
CA THR A 59 -9.99 9.78 26.08
C THR A 59 -10.88 10.74 25.30
N ASP A 60 -10.60 12.03 25.39
CA ASP A 60 -11.40 13.07 24.79
C ASP A 60 -10.58 14.31 24.49
N ALA A 61 -11.05 15.08 23.51
CA ALA A 61 -10.50 16.37 23.18
C ALA A 61 -11.56 17.27 22.56
N VAL A 62 -11.35 18.58 22.70
CA VAL A 62 -12.10 19.59 21.97
C VAL A 62 -11.14 20.31 21.03
N GLY A 63 -11.62 20.64 19.84
CA GLY A 63 -10.91 21.55 18.96
C GLY A 63 -11.84 22.26 18.02
N MET A 64 -11.30 23.24 17.30
CA MET A 64 -12.08 24.00 16.32
C MET A 64 -12.00 23.35 14.95
N GLY A 65 -12.90 23.73 14.06
CA GLY A 65 -12.88 23.35 12.67
C GLY A 65 -13.64 24.34 11.81
N PHE A 66 -13.59 24.12 10.52
CA PHE A 66 -14.38 24.87 9.55
C PHE A 66 -14.81 23.96 8.40
N SER A 67 -15.84 24.36 7.68
CA SER A 67 -16.23 23.73 6.42
C SER A 67 -16.74 24.81 5.46
N VAL A 68 -16.27 24.79 4.23
CA VAL A 68 -16.77 25.63 3.14
C VAL A 68 -17.19 24.73 2.01
N SER A 69 -18.46 24.74 1.66
CA SER A 69 -19.05 23.90 0.62
C SER A 69 -19.62 24.71 -0.53
N VAL A 70 -19.63 24.09 -1.71
CA VAL A 70 -20.34 24.55 -2.90
C VAL A 70 -21.05 23.38 -3.55
N GLY A 71 -22.25 23.59 -4.08
CA GLY A 71 -23.03 22.51 -4.64
C GLY A 71 -24.30 22.93 -5.35
N GLY A 72 -25.04 21.90 -5.79
CA GLY A 72 -26.32 22.04 -6.47
C GLY A 72 -27.45 21.49 -5.62
N LEU A 73 -28.59 22.17 -5.67
CA LEU A 73 -29.85 21.73 -5.07
C LEU A 73 -30.94 21.67 -6.13
N GLN A 74 -31.51 20.49 -6.29
CA GLN A 74 -32.77 20.26 -6.97
C GLN A 74 -33.91 20.32 -5.96
N ASN A 75 -34.64 21.43 -5.92
CA ASN A 75 -35.75 21.59 -4.98
C ASN A 75 -37.08 21.05 -5.54
N ASN A 76 -38.04 20.74 -4.66
CA ASN A 76 -39.39 20.27 -4.99
C ASN A 76 -39.41 19.03 -5.90
N LEU A 77 -38.61 18.03 -5.58
CA LEU A 77 -38.60 16.73 -6.25
C LEU A 77 -39.95 16.00 -6.09
N PHE A 78 -40.47 15.97 -4.86
CA PHE A 78 -41.82 15.51 -4.54
C PHE A 78 -42.32 16.20 -3.26
N THR A 79 -43.62 16.11 -2.99
CA THR A 79 -44.28 16.75 -1.85
C THR A 79 -45.14 15.74 -1.11
N ILE A 80 -45.09 15.74 0.23
CA ILE A 80 -46.00 14.97 1.09
C ILE A 80 -46.66 15.98 2.04
N GLY A 81 -47.96 16.21 1.87
CA GLY A 81 -48.69 17.25 2.59
C GLY A 81 -48.11 18.64 2.30
N ASN A 82 -47.63 19.34 3.34
CA ASN A 82 -47.01 20.66 3.24
C ASN A 82 -45.46 20.62 3.20
N THR A 83 -44.87 19.43 3.16
CA THR A 83 -43.42 19.22 3.22
C THR A 83 -42.88 18.86 1.85
N ASN A 84 -41.88 19.62 1.39
CA ASN A 84 -41.25 19.42 0.09
C ASN A 84 -39.91 18.73 0.27
N PHE A 85 -39.63 17.76 -0.61
CA PHE A 85 -38.37 17.02 -0.62
C PHE A 85 -37.54 17.43 -1.83
N GLY A 86 -36.24 17.58 -1.65
CA GLY A 86 -35.26 17.91 -2.67
C GLY A 86 -33.99 17.08 -2.53
N LEU A 87 -33.18 17.06 -3.57
CA LEU A 87 -31.86 16.41 -3.57
C LEU A 87 -30.78 17.47 -3.68
N PHE A 88 -29.72 17.33 -2.91
CA PHE A 88 -28.54 18.18 -3.01
C PHE A 88 -27.27 17.36 -3.10
N VAL A 89 -26.27 17.93 -3.74
CA VAL A 89 -24.89 17.42 -3.74
C VAL A 89 -23.97 18.61 -3.56
N GLU A 90 -23.16 18.56 -2.52
CA GLU A 90 -22.15 19.57 -2.21
C GLU A 90 -20.76 18.93 -2.14
N LEU A 91 -19.74 19.71 -2.53
CA LEU A 91 -18.35 19.43 -2.29
C LEU A 91 -17.83 20.47 -1.29
N ALA A 92 -17.21 20.03 -0.21
CA ALA A 92 -16.67 20.90 0.82
C ALA A 92 -15.17 20.72 1.02
N TYR A 93 -14.51 21.79 1.44
CA TYR A 93 -13.17 21.75 2.03
C TYR A 93 -13.31 21.98 3.53
N THR A 94 -12.83 21.05 4.34
CA THR A 94 -12.99 21.06 5.80
C THR A 94 -11.66 20.88 6.51
N GLY A 95 -11.50 21.61 7.62
CA GLY A 95 -10.42 21.45 8.57
C GLY A 95 -10.97 21.03 9.93
N ALA A 96 -10.40 19.96 10.50
CA ALA A 96 -10.70 19.47 11.83
C ALA A 96 -9.44 19.47 12.70
N TYR A 97 -9.43 20.31 13.74
CA TYR A 97 -8.36 20.39 14.72
C TYR A 97 -8.83 19.81 16.05
N GLY A 98 -7.90 19.23 16.81
CA GLY A 98 -8.15 18.63 18.12
C GLY A 98 -6.92 18.73 19.03
N LYS A 99 -7.14 18.92 20.33
CA LYS A 99 -6.07 18.95 21.34
C LYS A 99 -6.45 18.06 22.53
N PHE A 100 -5.82 16.90 22.61
CA PHE A 100 -5.91 16.01 23.75
C PHE A 100 -4.91 16.45 24.82
N SER A 101 -5.32 16.29 26.07
CA SER A 101 -4.53 16.65 27.24
C SER A 101 -4.83 15.67 28.36
N ASN A 102 -3.80 15.01 28.87
CA ASN A 102 -3.93 14.08 30.00
C ASN A 102 -2.81 14.32 31.00
N ASP A 103 -3.16 14.55 32.26
CA ASP A 103 -2.21 14.69 33.36
C ASP A 103 -2.03 13.33 34.04
N GLU A 104 -0.79 12.87 34.18
CA GLU A 104 -0.44 11.57 34.73
C GLU A 104 0.55 11.74 35.89
N TYR A 105 0.28 11.06 37.01
CA TYR A 105 1.28 10.83 38.04
C TYR A 105 2.20 9.70 37.59
N PHE A 106 3.51 9.97 37.44
CA PHE A 106 4.46 8.97 36.94
C PHE A 106 5.40 8.43 38.01
N ALA A 107 5.77 9.24 39.01
CA ALA A 107 6.64 8.84 40.11
C ALA A 107 6.67 9.90 41.23
N ASP A 108 7.24 9.54 42.38
CA ASP A 108 7.70 10.51 43.38
C ASP A 108 9.09 11.03 42.99
N VAL A 109 9.24 12.36 43.01
CA VAL A 109 10.45 13.09 42.61
C VAL A 109 11.13 13.66 43.84
N ILE A 110 12.43 13.39 43.98
CA ILE A 110 13.25 13.89 45.09
C ILE A 110 13.86 15.25 44.69
N ILE A 111 13.61 16.29 45.49
CA ILE A 111 14.22 17.62 45.33
C ILE A 111 14.94 17.96 46.64
N GLY A 112 16.28 17.87 46.62
CA GLY A 112 17.07 18.03 47.83
C GLY A 112 16.68 16.99 48.87
N ASN A 113 16.15 17.45 50.01
CA ASN A 113 15.69 16.59 51.11
C ASN A 113 14.17 16.35 51.12
N ASN A 114 13.45 16.86 50.12
CA ASN A 114 11.99 16.75 50.04
C ASN A 114 11.57 15.79 48.93
N VAL A 115 10.44 15.11 49.12
CA VAL A 115 9.80 14.27 48.10
C VAL A 115 8.51 14.96 47.65
N ALA A 116 8.33 15.12 46.36
CA ALA A 116 7.14 15.70 45.75
C ALA A 116 6.57 14.78 44.65
N LYS A 117 5.27 14.83 44.40
CA LYS A 117 4.66 14.04 43.33
C LYS A 117 5.05 14.60 41.96
N GLY A 118 5.61 13.73 41.12
CA GLY A 118 5.88 13.97 39.72
C GLY A 118 4.61 13.83 38.89
N ILE A 119 4.14 14.94 38.32
CA ILE A 119 2.97 14.98 37.44
C ILE A 119 3.42 15.46 36.07
N SER A 120 3.16 14.62 35.08
CA SER A 120 3.51 14.83 33.68
C SER A 120 2.24 15.07 32.86
N LYS A 121 2.27 16.07 31.99
CA LYS A 121 1.18 16.42 31.10
C LYS A 121 1.48 15.92 29.70
N HIS A 122 0.66 15.01 29.22
CA HIS A 122 0.69 14.50 27.85
C HIS A 122 -0.22 15.36 26.99
N THR A 123 0.34 15.97 25.94
CA THR A 123 -0.42 16.77 24.98
C THR A 123 -0.30 16.16 23.60
N LEU A 124 -1.44 15.96 22.93
CA LEU A 124 -1.51 15.55 21.53
C LEU A 124 -2.39 16.52 20.74
N GLU A 125 -1.78 17.27 19.84
CA GLU A 125 -2.44 18.16 18.90
C GLU A 125 -2.57 17.48 17.54
N THR A 126 -3.76 17.48 16.96
CA THR A 126 -4.07 16.86 15.67
C THR A 126 -4.71 17.87 14.73
N SER A 127 -4.39 17.77 13.44
CA SER A 127 -4.95 18.60 12.37
C SER A 127 -5.21 17.73 11.14
N ILE A 128 -6.46 17.63 10.71
CA ILE A 128 -6.88 16.91 9.50
C ILE A 128 -7.58 17.89 8.57
N GLN A 129 -7.09 18.02 7.34
CA GLN A 129 -7.78 18.76 6.28
C GLN A 129 -8.26 17.78 5.22
N SER A 130 -9.50 17.91 4.76
CA SER A 130 -10.13 16.96 3.84
C SER A 130 -10.97 17.66 2.78
N PHE A 131 -11.13 17.00 1.63
CA PHE A 131 -12.31 17.22 0.79
C PHE A 131 -13.47 16.37 1.30
N GLU A 132 -14.68 16.89 1.28
CA GLU A 132 -15.89 16.22 1.74
C GLU A 132 -16.93 16.19 0.62
N LEU A 133 -17.41 15.00 0.25
CA LEU A 133 -18.53 14.85 -0.66
C LEU A 133 -19.82 14.63 0.14
N ILE A 134 -20.82 15.50 -0.08
CA ILE A 134 -22.06 15.58 0.71
C ILE A 134 -23.28 15.43 -0.21
N PRO A 135 -23.67 14.20 -0.60
CA PRO A 135 -24.94 13.94 -1.26
C PRO A 135 -26.05 13.78 -0.21
N GLY A 136 -27.23 14.36 -0.44
CA GLY A 136 -28.28 14.23 0.55
C GLY A 136 -29.67 14.68 0.12
N LEU A 137 -30.57 14.58 1.09
CA LEU A 137 -31.96 15.00 0.98
C LEU A 137 -32.15 16.32 1.72
N ARG A 138 -32.81 17.26 1.07
CA ARG A 138 -33.33 18.47 1.69
C ARG A 138 -34.82 18.29 1.94
N ILE A 139 -35.26 18.53 3.17
CA ILE A 139 -36.65 18.51 3.61
C ILE A 139 -37.03 19.95 3.95
N SER A 140 -37.81 20.58 3.09
CA SER A 140 -38.29 21.95 3.26
C SER A 140 -39.67 21.96 3.90
N ASN A 141 -39.86 22.86 4.86
CA ASN A 141 -41.06 23.02 5.67
C ASN A 141 -41.48 21.72 6.38
N PRO A 142 -40.56 21.06 7.12
CA PRO A 142 -40.90 19.87 7.88
C PRO A 142 -41.98 20.21 8.92
N PHE A 143 -42.94 19.30 9.11
CA PHE A 143 -44.07 19.47 10.04
C PHE A 143 -44.91 20.73 9.81
N GLY A 144 -44.86 21.31 8.61
CA GLY A 144 -45.58 22.55 8.26
C GLY A 144 -44.93 23.84 8.79
N ILE A 145 -43.75 23.77 9.41
CA ILE A 145 -43.04 24.93 9.94
C ILE A 145 -42.29 25.63 8.79
N LYS A 146 -42.82 26.77 8.34
CA LYS A 146 -42.20 27.58 7.27
C LYS A 146 -41.39 28.74 7.87
N PRO A 147 -40.24 29.14 7.29
CA PRO A 147 -39.46 28.53 6.21
C PRO A 147 -38.27 27.68 6.73
N LEU A 148 -38.55 26.71 7.62
CA LEU A 148 -37.53 25.80 8.15
C LEU A 148 -37.14 24.76 7.09
N PHE A 149 -35.87 24.34 7.07
CA PHE A 149 -35.44 23.17 6.31
C PHE A 149 -34.46 22.30 7.10
N ILE A 150 -34.44 21.01 6.75
CA ILE A 150 -33.52 20.02 7.29
C ILE A 150 -32.75 19.40 6.12
N LYS A 151 -31.44 19.26 6.23
CA LYS A 151 -30.61 18.45 5.32
C LYS A 151 -30.15 17.19 6.04
N LEU A 152 -30.27 16.06 5.37
CA LEU A 152 -29.78 14.76 5.83
C LEU A 152 -28.88 14.18 4.75
N SER A 153 -27.63 13.85 5.12
CA SER A 153 -26.65 13.29 4.18
C SER A 153 -25.70 12.32 4.87
N PRO A 154 -25.33 11.20 4.22
CA PRO A 154 -24.01 10.63 4.45
C PRO A 154 -22.95 11.56 3.85
N SER A 155 -21.87 11.80 4.59
CA SER A 155 -20.72 12.60 4.16
C SER A 155 -19.48 11.70 4.07
N PHE A 156 -18.68 11.91 3.03
CA PHE A 156 -17.45 11.14 2.78
C PHE A 156 -16.26 12.08 2.75
N LEU A 157 -15.41 12.02 3.77
CA LEU A 157 -14.23 12.87 3.92
C LEU A 157 -13.00 12.13 3.38
N LEU A 158 -12.33 12.74 2.42
CA LEU A 158 -11.07 12.31 1.82
C LEU A 158 -9.94 13.19 2.36
N PRO A 159 -9.12 12.69 3.32
CA PRO A 159 -8.05 13.47 3.90
C PRO A 159 -6.99 13.86 2.87
N LEU A 160 -6.63 15.15 2.86
CA LEU A 160 -5.59 15.73 2.02
C LEU A 160 -4.29 15.91 2.80
N SER A 161 -4.39 16.37 4.04
CA SER A 161 -3.27 16.50 4.96
C SER A 161 -3.68 16.09 6.36
N SER A 162 -2.77 15.47 7.08
CA SER A 162 -3.02 14.95 8.42
C SER A 162 -1.76 15.05 9.26
N ASN A 163 -1.70 16.00 10.18
CA ASN A 163 -0.52 16.31 10.97
C ASN A 163 -0.82 16.13 12.46
N PHE A 164 0.20 15.77 13.22
CA PHE A 164 0.13 15.77 14.67
C PHE A 164 1.39 16.34 15.31
N ARG A 165 1.23 16.81 16.54
CA ARG A 165 2.32 17.18 17.46
C ARG A 165 2.02 16.57 18.81
N GLN A 166 2.96 15.80 19.33
CA GLN A 166 2.86 15.16 20.62
C GLN A 166 4.02 15.59 21.50
N ARG A 167 3.77 15.81 22.78
CA ARG A 167 4.82 16.03 23.78
C ARG A 167 4.38 15.63 25.17
N GLU A 168 5.36 15.33 26.00
CA GLU A 168 5.22 15.11 27.43
C GLU A 168 5.92 16.26 28.18
N GLU A 169 5.21 16.91 29.10
CA GLU A 169 5.70 18.07 29.85
C GLU A 169 5.60 17.85 31.36
N LEU A 170 6.71 17.93 32.09
CA LEU A 170 6.73 17.88 33.54
C LEU A 170 6.12 19.16 34.11
N ILE A 171 4.90 19.07 34.65
CA ILE A 171 4.19 20.23 35.20
C ILE A 171 4.38 20.38 36.72
N SER A 172 4.66 19.30 37.43
CA SER A 172 4.98 19.30 38.86
C SER A 172 6.03 18.24 39.19
N PRO A 173 6.99 18.51 40.09
CA PRO A 173 7.26 19.80 40.75
C PRO A 173 7.91 20.83 39.82
N LYS A 174 7.88 22.13 40.18
CA LYS A 174 8.34 23.22 39.29
C LYS A 174 9.86 23.31 39.18
N GLU A 175 10.58 22.76 40.14
CA GLU A 175 12.03 22.88 40.27
C GLU A 175 12.76 21.68 39.66
N ALA A 176 12.03 20.65 39.21
CA ALA A 176 12.60 19.44 38.64
C ALA A 176 12.60 19.45 37.10
N THR A 177 13.43 18.57 36.55
CA THR A 177 13.54 18.24 35.12
C THR A 177 13.54 16.73 34.95
N PHE A 178 13.31 16.25 33.73
CA PHE A 178 13.52 14.86 33.36
C PHE A 178 15.01 14.53 33.32
N GLU A 179 15.35 13.24 33.15
CA GLU A 179 16.71 12.71 33.02
C GLU A 179 17.56 13.38 31.94
N ASN A 180 16.91 13.99 30.94
CA ASN A 180 17.54 14.74 29.86
C ASN A 180 17.84 16.21 30.23
N GLY A 181 17.57 16.64 31.46
CA GLY A 181 17.73 18.03 31.92
C GLY A 181 16.66 19.00 31.41
N SER A 182 15.66 18.53 30.67
CA SER A 182 14.55 19.32 30.13
C SER A 182 13.26 19.03 30.89
N ARG A 183 12.30 19.97 30.86
CA ARG A 183 10.92 19.73 31.32
C ARG A 183 10.03 19.11 30.24
N ILE A 184 10.55 18.95 29.03
CA ILE A 184 9.85 18.35 27.90
C ILE A 184 10.66 17.15 27.43
N ARG A 185 9.96 16.04 27.23
CA ARG A 185 10.48 14.83 26.56
C ARG A 185 9.42 14.26 25.63
N ASN A 186 9.76 13.17 24.93
CA ASN A 186 8.84 12.44 24.04
C ASN A 186 8.10 13.37 23.06
N SER A 187 8.85 14.35 22.51
CA SER A 187 8.33 15.38 21.63
C SER A 187 8.45 14.92 20.17
N TYR A 188 7.31 14.65 19.54
CA TYR A 188 7.22 14.17 18.17
C TYR A 188 6.31 15.07 17.34
N SER A 189 6.63 15.18 16.05
CA SER A 189 5.74 15.79 15.07
C SER A 189 5.84 15.05 13.76
N GLY A 190 4.72 14.89 13.07
CA GLY A 190 4.70 14.21 11.79
C GLY A 190 3.29 14.05 11.24
N SER A 191 3.16 13.18 10.25
CA SER A 191 1.88 12.84 9.67
C SER A 191 1.18 11.77 10.50
N ILE A 192 -0.14 11.87 10.66
CA ILE A 192 -0.94 10.87 11.37
C ILE A 192 -0.86 9.53 10.59
N PRO A 193 -0.33 8.44 11.18
CA PRO A 193 -0.16 7.18 10.47
C PRO A 193 -1.48 6.43 10.33
N GLN A 194 -1.61 5.64 9.25
CA GLN A 194 -2.74 4.72 9.02
C GLN A 194 -4.13 5.37 9.09
N LEU A 195 -4.25 6.61 8.63
CA LEU A 195 -5.53 7.32 8.54
C LEU A 195 -6.52 6.57 7.62
N ILE A 196 -7.78 6.48 8.03
CA ILE A 196 -8.83 5.85 7.23
C ILE A 196 -9.29 6.82 6.14
N SER A 197 -9.47 6.32 4.92
CA SER A 197 -9.99 7.08 3.79
C SER A 197 -10.99 6.24 2.98
N PRO A 198 -12.26 6.65 2.83
CA PRO A 198 -12.86 7.86 3.41
C PRO A 198 -13.25 7.72 4.90
N ILE A 199 -13.25 8.84 5.63
CA ILE A 199 -13.97 8.95 6.92
C ILE A 199 -15.45 9.18 6.60
N ILE A 200 -16.33 8.42 7.22
CA ILE A 200 -17.76 8.39 6.92
C ILE A 200 -18.51 9.06 8.07
N ILE A 201 -19.35 10.04 7.75
CA ILE A 201 -20.10 10.85 8.72
C ILE A 201 -21.58 10.80 8.38
N ALA A 202 -22.45 10.70 9.38
CA ALA A 202 -23.85 11.05 9.26
C ALA A 202 -24.02 12.54 9.57
N ASN A 203 -24.42 13.32 8.58
CA ASN A 203 -24.60 14.76 8.68
C ASN A 203 -26.09 15.11 8.76
N LEU A 204 -26.42 15.94 9.75
CA LEU A 204 -27.73 16.57 9.95
C LEU A 204 -27.52 18.08 9.94
N GLN A 205 -28.25 18.81 9.11
CA GLN A 205 -28.27 20.27 9.16
C GLN A 205 -29.69 20.77 9.32
N VAL A 206 -29.85 21.82 10.11
CA VAL A 206 -31.12 22.52 10.31
C VAL A 206 -30.90 23.98 9.96
N GLY A 207 -31.69 24.51 9.04
CA GLY A 207 -31.58 25.90 8.62
C GLY A 207 -32.92 26.60 8.50
N TYR A 208 -32.89 27.93 8.55
CA TYR A 208 -34.07 28.77 8.46
C TYR A 208 -33.86 29.82 7.38
N GLU A 209 -34.74 29.90 6.38
CA GLU A 209 -34.57 30.86 5.28
C GLU A 209 -34.94 32.28 5.76
N LEU A 210 -33.94 33.05 6.16
CA LEU A 210 -34.14 34.34 6.83
C LEU A 210 -34.38 35.48 5.85
N ILE A 211 -33.53 35.59 4.82
CA ILE A 211 -33.55 36.70 3.87
C ILE A 211 -33.67 36.13 2.45
N SER A 212 -34.62 36.62 1.66
CA SER A 212 -34.79 36.22 0.26
C SER A 212 -34.93 37.43 -0.67
N PHE A 213 -34.00 37.57 -1.60
CA PHE A 213 -33.93 38.63 -2.61
C PHE A 213 -34.06 38.03 -4.02
N ASN A 214 -35.27 37.94 -4.57
CA ASN A 214 -35.55 37.47 -5.94
C ASN A 214 -34.85 36.13 -6.34
N THR A 215 -33.56 36.16 -6.68
CA THR A 215 -32.70 35.01 -7.01
C THR A 215 -31.79 34.53 -5.87
N PHE A 216 -31.63 35.25 -4.75
CA PHE A 216 -30.77 34.84 -3.63
C PHE A 216 -31.55 34.57 -2.34
N THR A 217 -31.14 33.56 -1.58
CA THR A 217 -31.62 33.30 -0.21
C THR A 217 -30.43 33.13 0.73
N ILE A 218 -30.48 33.76 1.90
CA ILE A 218 -29.50 33.62 2.98
C ILE A 218 -30.18 32.94 4.17
N SER A 219 -29.55 31.90 4.70
CA SER A 219 -30.09 31.08 5.79
C SER A 219 -29.03 30.82 6.85
N PRO A 220 -29.24 31.14 8.14
CA PRO A 220 -28.46 30.53 9.21
C PRO A 220 -28.65 29.00 9.21
N ILE A 221 -27.57 28.27 9.50
CA ILE A 221 -27.54 26.81 9.59
C ILE A 221 -26.86 26.37 10.88
N LEU A 222 -27.45 25.37 11.52
CA LEU A 222 -26.83 24.50 12.51
C LEU A 222 -26.53 23.15 11.87
N SER A 223 -25.35 22.59 12.14
CA SER A 223 -24.89 21.31 11.60
C SER A 223 -24.45 20.39 12.73
N PHE A 224 -24.77 19.11 12.63
CA PHE A 224 -24.26 18.07 13.50
C PHE A 224 -23.71 16.92 12.66
N ASN A 225 -22.45 16.60 12.90
CA ASN A 225 -21.69 15.56 12.22
C ASN A 225 -21.40 14.44 13.22
N TYR A 226 -21.95 13.26 12.94
CA TYR A 226 -21.69 12.07 13.74
C TYR A 226 -20.79 11.11 12.97
N ALA A 227 -19.55 10.91 13.44
CA ALA A 227 -18.64 9.94 12.84
C ALA A 227 -19.16 8.50 12.96
N LEU A 228 -19.24 7.80 11.82
CA LEU A 228 -19.71 6.42 11.74
C LEU A 228 -18.56 5.40 11.79
N ASN A 229 -17.34 5.84 11.47
CA ASN A 229 -16.13 5.03 11.55
C ASN A 229 -15.03 5.76 12.35
N LYS A 230 -13.89 5.08 12.52
CA LYS A 230 -12.71 5.58 13.22
C LYS A 230 -11.86 6.46 12.29
N ASN A 231 -11.13 7.42 12.85
CA ASN A 231 -10.23 8.28 12.11
C ASN A 231 -8.96 7.53 11.66
N VAL A 232 -8.42 6.66 12.52
CA VAL A 232 -7.18 5.91 12.29
C VAL A 232 -7.43 4.41 12.42
N LYS A 233 -6.78 3.61 11.57
CA LYS A 233 -6.88 2.15 11.61
C LYS A 233 -6.34 1.62 12.95
N ASN A 234 -7.09 0.72 13.57
CA ASN A 234 -6.73 0.08 14.84
C ASN A 234 -6.56 1.03 16.06
N LEU A 235 -7.00 2.29 15.95
CA LEU A 235 -7.11 3.20 17.10
C LEU A 235 -8.57 3.52 17.38
N ASP A 236 -8.94 3.52 18.66
CA ASP A 236 -10.25 3.99 19.08
C ASP A 236 -10.23 5.52 19.12
N TRP A 237 -10.45 6.15 17.96
CA TRP A 237 -10.55 7.61 17.83
C TRP A 237 -11.62 7.98 16.80
N GLN A 238 -12.57 8.80 17.22
CA GLN A 238 -13.62 9.37 16.36
C GLN A 238 -13.72 10.88 16.57
N THR A 239 -14.22 11.58 15.56
CA THR A 239 -14.46 13.04 15.62
C THR A 239 -15.91 13.34 15.30
N HIS A 240 -16.65 13.80 16.30
CA HIS A 240 -17.97 14.39 16.10
C HIS A 240 -17.81 15.91 15.96
N SER A 241 -18.73 16.58 15.28
CA SER A 241 -18.68 18.04 15.26
C SER A 241 -20.04 18.70 15.26
N PHE A 242 -20.10 19.86 15.91
CA PHE A 242 -21.24 20.75 15.91
C PHE A 242 -20.84 22.04 15.20
N GLY A 243 -21.61 22.44 14.20
CA GLY A 243 -21.33 23.58 13.34
C GLY A 243 -22.41 24.64 13.40
N LEU A 244 -21.99 25.91 13.36
CA LEU A 244 -22.86 27.06 13.13
C LEU A 244 -22.35 27.80 11.89
N GLY A 245 -23.26 28.26 11.05
CA GLY A 245 -22.86 29.06 9.91
C GLY A 245 -24.00 29.56 9.04
N ILE A 246 -23.66 29.85 7.78
CA ILE A 246 -24.55 30.52 6.82
C ILE A 246 -24.54 29.73 5.52
N ASN A 247 -25.73 29.53 4.96
CA ASN A 247 -25.95 29.04 3.61
C ASN A 247 -26.49 30.16 2.73
N ILE A 248 -25.90 30.28 1.54
CA ILE A 248 -26.34 31.19 0.49
C ILE A 248 -26.78 30.33 -0.69
N ARG A 249 -28.04 30.49 -1.09
CA ARG A 249 -28.63 29.80 -2.23
C ARG A 249 -28.92 30.79 -3.36
N TYR A 250 -28.47 30.48 -4.56
CA TYR A 250 -28.73 31.22 -5.79
C TYR A 250 -29.65 30.40 -6.73
N ALA A 251 -30.85 30.92 -6.99
CA ALA A 251 -31.81 30.35 -7.91
C ALA A 251 -31.55 30.82 -9.34
N LEU A 252 -31.34 29.88 -10.26
CA LEU A 252 -31.13 30.21 -11.67
C LEU A 252 -32.38 30.90 -12.25
N PRO A 253 -32.24 32.10 -12.84
CA PRO A 253 -33.37 32.77 -13.47
C PRO A 253 -33.88 31.95 -14.66
N LYS A 254 -35.21 31.91 -14.83
CA LYS A 254 -35.81 31.29 -16.02
C LYS A 254 -35.35 32.05 -17.26
N SER A 255 -34.98 31.33 -18.32
CA SER A 255 -34.79 31.97 -19.63
C SER A 255 -36.08 32.69 -20.01
N LYS A 256 -35.99 33.95 -20.47
CA LYS A 256 -37.15 34.65 -21.04
C LYS A 256 -37.67 33.80 -22.21
N PRO A 257 -38.99 33.58 -22.32
CA PRO A 257 -39.56 33.01 -23.52
C PRO A 257 -39.04 33.81 -24.72
N ALA A 258 -38.58 33.12 -25.77
CA ALA A 258 -38.31 33.79 -27.03
C ALA A 258 -39.58 34.56 -27.42
N VAL A 259 -39.45 35.87 -27.60
CA VAL A 259 -40.55 36.73 -28.02
C VAL A 259 -41.07 36.15 -29.36
N PRO A 260 -42.40 35.97 -29.54
CA PRO A 260 -42.93 35.60 -30.85
C PRO A 260 -42.44 36.65 -31.84
N THR A 261 -41.68 36.21 -32.85
CA THR A 261 -41.29 37.07 -33.95
C THR A 261 -42.57 37.70 -34.56
N PRO A 262 -42.58 39.00 -34.88
CA PRO A 262 -43.74 39.64 -35.49
C PRO A 262 -44.14 38.90 -36.77
N PRO A 263 -45.42 38.93 -37.17
CA PRO A 263 -45.82 38.38 -38.45
C PRO A 263 -44.98 39.04 -39.57
N PRO A 264 -44.50 38.24 -40.54
CA PRO A 264 -43.69 38.78 -41.62
C PRO A 264 -44.51 39.83 -42.40
N PRO A 265 -43.90 40.95 -42.83
CA PRO A 265 -44.49 41.80 -43.84
C PRO A 265 -44.77 40.98 -45.10
N THR A 266 -45.87 41.29 -45.77
CA THR A 266 -46.29 40.71 -47.05
C THR A 266 -45.17 40.68 -48.10
N ASP A 267 -45.18 39.57 -48.85
CA ASP A 267 -44.14 39.03 -49.74
C ASP A 267 -43.29 40.03 -50.53
N LEU A 268 -41.99 39.96 -50.30
CA LEU A 268 -41.01 39.93 -51.38
C LEU A 268 -40.78 38.46 -51.78
N PRO A 269 -40.49 38.13 -53.05
CA PRO A 269 -40.27 36.76 -53.47
C PRO A 269 -39.21 36.10 -52.60
N LYS A 270 -39.59 35.04 -51.88
CA LYS A 270 -38.71 34.27 -51.02
C LYS A 270 -37.47 33.85 -51.81
N PRO A 271 -36.25 34.07 -51.29
CA PRO A 271 -35.10 33.33 -51.74
C PRO A 271 -35.43 31.85 -51.59
N ILE A 272 -35.17 31.07 -52.64
CA ILE A 272 -35.33 29.61 -52.63
C ILE A 272 -34.57 29.10 -51.39
N GLU A 273 -35.28 28.57 -50.39
CA GLU A 273 -34.63 27.92 -49.26
C GLU A 273 -33.77 26.78 -49.82
N PRO A 274 -32.46 26.78 -49.56
CA PRO A 274 -31.61 25.70 -50.02
C PRO A 274 -32.12 24.40 -49.41
N LYS A 275 -32.37 23.39 -50.26
CA LYS A 275 -32.79 22.05 -49.83
C LYS A 275 -31.96 21.61 -48.61
N PRO A 276 -32.59 21.08 -47.55
CA PRO A 276 -31.89 20.51 -46.41
C PRO A 276 -30.86 19.49 -46.92
N ARG A 277 -29.59 19.72 -46.62
CA ARG A 277 -28.51 18.84 -47.06
C ARG A 277 -28.43 17.65 -46.12
N LEU A 278 -28.23 16.48 -46.68
CA LEU A 278 -28.06 15.26 -45.88
C LEU A 278 -26.79 15.41 -45.01
N PRO A 279 -26.87 15.06 -43.72
CA PRO A 279 -25.69 15.02 -42.84
C PRO A 279 -24.72 13.95 -43.34
N ILE A 280 -23.42 14.17 -43.11
CA ILE A 280 -22.37 13.20 -43.41
C ILE A 280 -22.54 12.02 -42.44
N GLN A 281 -22.64 10.77 -42.93
CA GLN A 281 -22.65 9.61 -42.04
C GLN A 281 -21.23 9.08 -41.90
N ALA A 282 -20.56 9.44 -40.81
CA ALA A 282 -19.21 8.98 -40.51
C ALA A 282 -19.13 8.26 -39.16
N LYS A 283 -18.25 7.25 -39.08
CA LYS A 283 -17.93 6.56 -37.83
C LYS A 283 -16.42 6.28 -37.73
N LEU A 284 -15.91 6.30 -36.51
CA LEU A 284 -14.57 5.84 -36.19
C LEU A 284 -14.59 4.33 -35.96
N LEU A 285 -13.73 3.61 -36.66
CA LEU A 285 -13.42 2.21 -36.42
C LEU A 285 -12.00 2.12 -35.85
N ILE A 286 -11.89 1.61 -34.63
CA ILE A 286 -10.60 1.32 -33.99
C ILE A 286 -10.46 -0.20 -33.94
N GLU A 287 -9.37 -0.74 -34.49
CA GLU A 287 -9.09 -2.18 -34.48
C GLU A 287 -7.73 -2.48 -33.87
N SER A 288 -7.64 -3.55 -33.10
CA SER A 288 -6.35 -4.13 -32.71
C SER A 288 -5.77 -4.84 -33.93
N ALA A 289 -4.60 -4.41 -34.41
CA ALA A 289 -3.91 -5.02 -35.54
C ALA A 289 -3.46 -6.46 -35.23
N ASP A 290 -3.13 -6.72 -33.97
CA ASP A 290 -2.63 -8.02 -33.51
C ASP A 290 -3.76 -9.04 -33.34
N GLU A 291 -4.90 -8.61 -32.79
CA GLU A 291 -6.07 -9.48 -32.55
C GLU A 291 -7.09 -9.47 -33.70
N LYS A 292 -6.93 -8.55 -34.67
CA LYS A 292 -7.88 -8.27 -35.77
C LYS A 292 -9.31 -8.08 -35.28
N LYS A 293 -9.46 -7.37 -34.15
CA LYS A 293 -10.73 -7.20 -33.45
C LYS A 293 -11.06 -5.72 -33.32
N ALA A 294 -12.31 -5.37 -33.64
CA ALA A 294 -12.85 -4.04 -33.42
C ALA A 294 -13.00 -3.73 -31.93
N ILE A 295 -12.58 -2.53 -31.54
CA ILE A 295 -12.61 -1.98 -30.19
C ILE A 295 -13.72 -0.94 -30.14
N GLN A 296 -14.63 -1.08 -29.18
CA GLN A 296 -15.77 -0.17 -29.04
C GLN A 296 -15.41 1.07 -28.22
N ASN A 297 -16.24 2.10 -28.34
CA ASN A 297 -16.11 3.29 -27.51
C ASN A 297 -16.24 2.91 -26.02
N PHE A 298 -15.33 3.44 -25.21
CA PHE A 298 -15.13 3.14 -23.78
C PHE A 298 -14.60 1.74 -23.43
N ASP A 299 -14.17 0.94 -24.42
CA ASP A 299 -13.49 -0.33 -24.14
C ASP A 299 -12.12 -0.11 -23.48
N THR A 300 -11.68 -1.11 -22.71
CA THR A 300 -10.36 -1.12 -22.07
C THR A 300 -9.42 -2.12 -22.74
N ILE A 301 -8.31 -1.62 -23.28
CA ILE A 301 -7.21 -2.40 -23.82
C ILE A 301 -6.20 -2.67 -22.72
N LYS A 302 -5.78 -3.92 -22.60
CA LYS A 302 -4.78 -4.34 -21.61
C LYS A 302 -3.40 -4.47 -22.24
N ILE A 303 -2.42 -3.81 -21.64
CA ILE A 303 -1.01 -3.98 -21.91
C ILE A 303 -0.45 -4.93 -20.86
N VAL A 304 0.30 -5.95 -21.29
CA VAL A 304 0.88 -6.96 -20.41
C VAL A 304 2.36 -6.69 -20.24
N LYS A 305 2.79 -6.40 -19.00
CA LYS A 305 4.19 -6.34 -18.59
C LYS A 305 4.56 -7.65 -17.90
N SER A 306 5.28 -8.52 -18.59
CA SER A 306 5.79 -9.77 -18.03
C SER A 306 7.15 -9.54 -17.38
N ILE A 307 7.28 -9.78 -16.09
CA ILE A 307 8.54 -9.74 -15.36
C ILE A 307 9.01 -11.19 -15.19
N LEU A 308 10.17 -11.52 -15.74
CA LEU A 308 10.81 -12.83 -15.65
C LEU A 308 11.95 -12.73 -14.64
N ASN A 309 11.70 -13.21 -13.43
CA ASN A 309 12.69 -13.26 -12.36
C ASN A 309 13.40 -14.61 -12.38
N THR A 310 14.72 -14.62 -12.25
CA THR A 310 15.47 -15.81 -11.87
C THR A 310 15.84 -15.65 -10.40
N ILE A 311 15.28 -16.50 -9.55
CA ILE A 311 15.46 -16.52 -8.10
C ILE A 311 16.40 -17.68 -7.75
N GLU A 312 17.53 -17.38 -7.15
CA GLU A 312 18.41 -18.36 -6.55
C GLU A 312 17.96 -18.70 -5.12
N ILE A 313 17.75 -19.98 -4.84
CA ILE A 313 17.43 -20.52 -3.52
C ILE A 313 18.71 -21.03 -2.86
N LYS A 314 19.11 -20.40 -1.76
CA LYS A 314 20.22 -20.81 -0.90
C LYS A 314 19.70 -21.44 0.40
N PRO A 315 19.96 -22.73 0.68
CA PRO A 315 19.73 -23.29 2.02
C PRO A 315 20.72 -22.66 3.00
N ILE A 316 20.21 -22.05 4.07
CA ILE A 316 21.02 -21.43 5.12
C ILE A 316 20.55 -21.89 6.50
N PRO A 317 21.47 -22.06 7.48
CA PRO A 317 21.09 -22.21 8.87
C PRO A 317 20.31 -21.00 9.37
N ALA A 318 19.17 -21.26 10.01
CA ALA A 318 18.35 -20.27 10.69
C ALA A 318 18.99 -19.90 12.04
N ILE A 319 20.19 -19.33 11.98
CA ILE A 319 21.00 -18.96 13.13
C ILE A 319 21.54 -17.56 12.90
N ILE A 320 21.48 -16.74 13.94
CA ILE A 320 22.07 -15.41 13.99
C ILE A 320 23.16 -15.38 15.06
N PHE A 321 24.24 -14.69 14.77
CA PHE A 321 25.43 -14.65 15.63
C PHE A 321 25.61 -13.30 16.28
N TYR A 322 26.30 -13.29 17.41
CA TYR A 322 26.54 -12.13 18.23
C TYR A 322 28.00 -12.00 18.61
N ARG A 323 28.45 -10.76 18.82
CA ARG A 323 29.71 -10.49 19.49
C ARG A 323 29.56 -10.72 20.99
N ARG A 324 30.70 -10.82 21.68
CA ARG A 324 30.77 -10.93 23.13
C ARG A 324 29.93 -9.83 23.80
N ASN A 325 28.99 -10.21 24.64
CA ASN A 325 28.08 -9.31 25.37
C ASN A 325 27.20 -8.42 24.49
N ASP A 326 27.07 -8.74 23.20
CA ASP A 326 26.16 -8.05 22.30
C ASP A 326 24.80 -8.75 22.27
N PHE A 327 23.73 -7.98 22.19
CA PHE A 327 22.35 -8.45 22.12
C PHE A 327 21.58 -7.86 20.94
N LEU A 328 22.22 -7.00 20.14
CA LEU A 328 21.67 -6.45 18.92
C LEU A 328 21.94 -7.41 17.75
N PHE A 329 21.06 -7.42 16.75
CA PHE A 329 21.18 -8.36 15.62
C PHE A 329 21.01 -7.74 14.24
N GLY A 330 20.88 -6.41 14.16
CA GLY A 330 21.05 -5.67 12.90
C GLY A 330 19.81 -4.98 12.36
N TYR A 331 18.65 -5.07 13.03
CA TYR A 331 17.49 -4.20 12.78
C TYR A 331 17.41 -3.03 13.76
N ASP A 332 18.48 -2.82 14.52
CA ASP A 332 18.61 -1.82 15.55
C ASP A 332 19.19 -0.52 14.93
N THR A 333 18.60 0.64 15.21
CA THR A 333 18.91 1.94 14.57
C THR A 333 20.17 2.62 15.16
N ILE A 334 21.26 1.87 15.30
CA ILE A 334 22.49 2.35 15.96
C ILE A 334 23.63 2.38 14.93
N PRO A 335 24.42 3.48 14.83
CA PRO A 335 25.61 3.52 13.99
C PRO A 335 26.62 2.46 14.46
N THR A 336 27.09 1.60 13.55
CA THR A 336 28.04 0.53 13.91
C THR A 336 29.34 0.61 13.12
N THR A 337 30.38 -0.07 13.61
CA THR A 337 31.66 -0.16 12.87
C THR A 337 31.52 -1.13 11.68
N ASN A 338 32.40 -1.01 10.67
CA ASN A 338 32.38 -1.87 9.45
C ASN A 338 32.30 -3.38 9.75
N GLU A 339 32.88 -3.78 10.88
CA GLU A 339 32.94 -5.15 11.35
C GLU A 339 31.60 -5.65 11.94
N PHE A 340 30.85 -4.77 12.61
CA PHE A 340 29.47 -5.04 13.05
C PHE A 340 28.52 -5.07 11.85
N GLU A 341 28.74 -4.20 10.87
CA GLU A 341 27.92 -4.16 9.65
C GLU A 341 27.91 -5.50 8.89
N GLN A 342 29.04 -6.23 8.85
CA GLN A 342 29.08 -7.53 8.18
C GLN A 342 28.22 -8.58 8.90
N ILE A 343 28.38 -8.76 10.22
CA ILE A 343 27.59 -9.72 11.02
C ILE A 343 26.10 -9.34 10.99
N TYR A 344 25.77 -8.06 11.14
CA TYR A 344 24.40 -7.59 11.08
C TYR A 344 23.78 -7.75 9.70
N SER A 345 24.54 -7.53 8.62
CA SER A 345 24.09 -7.79 7.25
C SER A 345 23.74 -9.27 7.05
N GLU A 346 24.54 -10.18 7.59
CA GLU A 346 24.25 -11.62 7.54
C GLU A 346 23.03 -11.99 8.39
N ASN A 347 22.96 -11.51 9.62
CA ASN A 347 21.81 -11.74 10.50
C ASN A 347 20.51 -11.24 9.86
N ARG A 348 20.52 -10.05 9.22
CA ARG A 348 19.37 -9.52 8.49
C ARG A 348 18.90 -10.49 7.40
N LYS A 349 19.82 -11.02 6.58
CA LYS A 349 19.48 -11.99 5.52
C LYS A 349 18.83 -13.27 6.08
N VAL A 350 19.34 -13.79 7.19
CA VAL A 350 18.78 -14.96 7.86
C VAL A 350 17.36 -14.67 8.37
N ILE A 351 17.17 -13.51 9.02
CA ILE A 351 15.88 -13.09 9.55
C ILE A 351 14.86 -12.85 8.41
N GLU A 352 15.26 -12.22 7.30
CA GLU A 352 14.37 -12.00 6.15
C GLU A 352 13.92 -13.32 5.50
N ALA A 353 14.84 -14.27 5.36
CA ALA A 353 14.51 -15.61 4.88
C ALA A 353 13.52 -16.31 5.83
N LEU A 354 13.74 -16.20 7.15
CA LEU A 354 12.86 -16.76 8.16
C LEU A 354 11.46 -16.14 8.10
N LEU A 355 11.36 -14.82 8.08
CA LEU A 355 10.08 -14.11 7.97
C LEU A 355 9.35 -14.47 6.68
N SER A 356 10.05 -14.57 5.56
CA SER A 356 9.47 -14.96 4.26
C SER A 356 8.92 -16.38 4.29
N LEU A 357 9.62 -17.30 4.94
CA LEU A 357 9.15 -18.67 5.16
C LEU A 357 7.89 -18.71 6.03
N LEU A 358 7.88 -17.97 7.14
CA LEU A 358 6.74 -17.91 8.07
C LEU A 358 5.50 -17.25 7.44
N LYS A 359 5.68 -16.27 6.56
CA LYS A 359 4.59 -15.64 5.80
C LYS A 359 3.92 -16.62 4.84
N ARG A 360 4.70 -17.49 4.20
CA ARG A 360 4.19 -18.47 3.22
C ARG A 360 3.54 -19.68 3.85
N ASN A 361 4.05 -20.12 5.01
CA ASN A 361 3.60 -21.34 5.66
C ASN A 361 3.00 -21.03 7.04
N LYS A 362 1.69 -21.22 7.21
CA LYS A 362 0.98 -20.90 8.46
C LYS A 362 1.17 -21.92 9.59
N ASP A 363 1.67 -23.11 9.29
CA ASP A 363 1.77 -24.22 10.26
C ASP A 363 3.15 -24.36 10.91
N ILE A 364 4.14 -23.59 10.45
CA ILE A 364 5.50 -23.61 11.01
C ILE A 364 5.48 -23.03 12.42
N THR A 365 6.04 -23.74 13.39
CA THR A 365 6.28 -23.27 14.75
C THR A 365 7.77 -23.10 15.00
N LEU A 366 8.12 -22.30 16.01
CA LEU A 366 9.50 -21.94 16.32
C LEU A 366 9.85 -22.34 17.75
N THR A 367 10.98 -23.02 17.91
CA THR A 367 11.73 -23.10 19.15
C THR A 367 12.96 -22.21 19.02
N ILE A 368 13.16 -21.30 19.96
CA ILE A 368 14.30 -20.39 19.97
C ILE A 368 15.35 -20.95 20.92
N LEU A 369 16.53 -21.28 20.40
CA LEU A 369 17.68 -21.72 21.19
C LEU A 369 18.71 -20.59 21.28
N CYS A 370 18.95 -20.08 22.47
CA CYS A 370 20.04 -19.13 22.72
C CYS A 370 21.24 -19.85 23.32
N SER A 371 22.43 -19.56 22.79
CA SER A 371 23.71 -20.00 23.34
C SER A 371 24.53 -18.80 23.78
N GLN A 372 25.14 -18.91 24.96
CA GLN A 372 26.11 -17.97 25.50
C GLN A 372 27.39 -18.68 25.95
N THR A 373 28.52 -17.98 25.90
CA THR A 373 29.81 -18.48 26.35
C THR A 373 30.13 -18.03 27.78
N GLU A 374 31.03 -18.72 28.48
CA GLU A 374 31.36 -18.44 29.90
C GLU A 374 32.02 -17.07 30.12
N ASP A 375 32.60 -16.48 29.08
CA ASP A 375 33.20 -15.15 29.12
C ASP A 375 32.18 -14.02 28.93
N GLU A 376 30.90 -14.33 28.80
CA GLU A 376 29.81 -13.36 28.67
C GLU A 376 29.10 -13.05 29.99
N GLN A 377 28.36 -11.95 30.02
CA GLN A 377 27.49 -11.59 31.13
C GLN A 377 26.40 -12.66 31.32
N PRO A 378 26.08 -13.07 32.57
CA PRO A 378 25.16 -14.19 32.82
C PRO A 378 23.76 -14.05 32.20
N ASN A 379 23.27 -12.81 32.03
CA ASN A 379 21.95 -12.47 31.50
C ASN A 379 21.93 -12.19 29.98
N ILE A 380 23.04 -12.41 29.26
CA ILE A 380 23.10 -12.03 27.84
C ILE A 380 22.08 -12.77 26.97
N CYS A 381 21.83 -14.06 27.26
CA CYS A 381 20.79 -14.79 26.55
C CYS A 381 19.38 -14.25 26.82
N ASP A 382 19.10 -13.70 28.00
CA ASP A 382 17.82 -13.06 28.28
C ASP A 382 17.61 -11.85 27.38
N LEU A 383 18.65 -11.01 27.22
CA LEU A 383 18.62 -9.83 26.37
C LEU A 383 18.43 -10.20 24.89
N ARG A 384 19.24 -11.15 24.38
CA ARG A 384 19.15 -11.62 22.98
C ARG A 384 17.78 -12.20 22.65
N VAL A 385 17.28 -13.10 23.49
CA VAL A 385 15.96 -13.72 23.31
C VAL A 385 14.87 -12.67 23.35
N THR A 386 14.88 -11.78 24.35
CA THR A 386 13.84 -10.74 24.49
C THR A 386 13.76 -9.90 23.21
N ARG A 387 14.91 -9.45 22.70
CA ARG A 387 14.99 -8.64 21.48
C ARG A 387 14.43 -9.36 20.26
N VAL A 388 14.84 -10.61 20.05
CA VAL A 388 14.37 -11.43 18.91
C VAL A 388 12.89 -11.74 19.01
N VAL A 389 12.40 -12.07 20.19
CA VAL A 389 10.99 -12.38 20.44
C VAL A 389 10.11 -11.15 20.21
N GLU A 390 10.51 -9.97 20.69
CA GLU A 390 9.82 -8.71 20.44
C GLU A 390 9.75 -8.39 18.96
N PHE A 391 10.86 -8.58 18.23
CA PHE A 391 10.91 -8.38 16.79
C PHE A 391 9.98 -9.35 16.03
N LEU A 392 9.95 -10.63 16.40
CA LEU A 392 9.01 -11.58 15.81
C LEU A 392 7.55 -11.24 16.13
N ARG A 393 7.27 -10.76 17.35
CA ARG A 393 5.93 -10.31 17.77
C ARG A 393 5.47 -9.08 16.99
N SER A 394 6.33 -8.07 16.82
CA SER A 394 5.98 -6.86 16.05
C SER A 394 5.72 -7.16 14.57
N ASN A 395 6.32 -8.24 14.05
CA ASN A 395 6.07 -8.76 12.71
C ASN A 395 4.88 -9.74 12.62
N GLY A 396 4.14 -9.96 13.71
CA GLY A 396 2.93 -10.80 13.72
C GLY A 396 3.18 -12.31 13.87
N PHE A 397 4.39 -12.72 14.27
CA PHE A 397 4.76 -14.14 14.44
C PHE A 397 4.90 -14.56 15.91
N GLY A 398 4.45 -13.74 16.86
CA GLY A 398 4.53 -14.03 18.30
C GLY A 398 3.93 -15.38 18.69
N ASP A 399 2.74 -15.69 18.19
CA ASP A 399 2.00 -16.93 18.50
C ASP A 399 2.64 -18.20 17.93
N ARG A 400 3.64 -18.03 17.05
CA ARG A 400 4.37 -19.13 16.41
C ARG A 400 5.52 -19.63 17.27
N ILE A 401 5.91 -18.89 18.30
CA ILE A 401 7.00 -19.25 19.23
C ILE A 401 6.42 -20.21 20.29
N LYS A 402 6.92 -21.45 20.31
CA LYS A 402 6.46 -22.50 21.24
C LYS A 402 7.33 -22.64 22.47
N GLU A 403 8.63 -22.55 22.27
CA GLU A 403 9.60 -22.81 23.33
C GLU A 403 10.82 -21.91 23.17
N VAL A 404 11.41 -21.55 24.31
CA VAL A 404 12.70 -20.85 24.38
C VAL A 404 13.64 -21.68 25.25
N LYS A 405 14.77 -22.09 24.68
CA LYS A 405 15.85 -22.81 25.37
C LYS A 405 17.08 -21.92 25.48
N LYS A 406 17.79 -22.04 26.59
CA LYS A 406 19.05 -21.33 26.84
C LYS A 406 20.10 -22.34 27.25
N ILE A 407 21.27 -22.26 26.63
CA ILE A 407 22.41 -23.12 26.93
C ILE A 407 23.65 -22.26 27.18
N SER A 408 24.52 -22.74 28.06
CA SER A 408 25.87 -22.21 28.20
C SER A 408 26.85 -23.25 27.66
N THR A 409 27.68 -22.84 26.70
CA THR A 409 28.56 -23.74 25.97
C THR A 409 30.02 -23.32 26.11
N LYS A 410 30.92 -24.32 26.09
CA LYS A 410 32.37 -24.12 26.11
C LYS A 410 32.96 -24.49 24.74
N PRO A 411 33.95 -23.74 24.24
CA PRO A 411 34.60 -24.05 22.97
C PRO A 411 35.43 -25.33 23.07
N LYS A 412 35.47 -26.12 21.99
CA LYS A 412 36.30 -27.35 21.92
C LYS A 412 37.80 -27.05 21.97
N LYS A 413 38.21 -25.90 21.43
CA LYS A 413 39.58 -25.37 21.44
C LYS A 413 39.50 -23.89 21.76
N GLN A 414 40.47 -23.34 22.48
CA GLN A 414 40.54 -21.90 22.78
C GLN A 414 41.01 -21.10 21.55
N ILE A 415 40.17 -21.07 20.53
CA ILE A 415 40.36 -20.34 19.28
C ILE A 415 39.25 -19.28 19.23
N PRO A 416 39.57 -17.97 19.13
CA PRO A 416 38.57 -16.89 19.16
C PRO A 416 37.39 -17.11 18.21
N GLU A 417 37.67 -17.55 16.99
CA GLU A 417 36.69 -17.79 15.93
C GLU A 417 35.66 -18.87 16.31
N LEU A 418 36.08 -19.89 17.08
CA LEU A 418 35.19 -20.95 17.58
C LEU A 418 34.38 -20.49 18.78
N ILE A 419 34.88 -19.53 19.56
CA ILE A 419 34.12 -18.93 20.67
C ILE A 419 32.99 -18.07 20.08
N ASP A 420 33.27 -17.31 19.03
CA ASP A 420 32.27 -16.47 18.36
C ASP A 420 31.12 -17.29 17.77
N GLU A 421 31.40 -18.49 17.25
CA GLU A 421 30.38 -19.44 16.75
C GLU A 421 29.44 -19.98 17.83
N LEU A 422 29.81 -19.87 19.11
CA LEU A 422 28.99 -20.33 20.23
C LEU A 422 28.07 -19.23 20.80
N ARG A 423 28.15 -18.00 20.29
CA ARG A 423 27.32 -16.87 20.70
C ARG A 423 26.23 -16.64 19.66
N PHE A 424 25.09 -17.28 19.86
CA PHE A 424 24.05 -17.30 18.83
C PHE A 424 22.63 -17.36 19.38
N VAL A 425 21.69 -17.01 18.51
CA VAL A 425 20.29 -17.41 18.61
C VAL A 425 19.94 -18.22 17.37
N GLN A 426 19.44 -19.43 17.58
CA GLN A 426 19.02 -20.35 16.54
C GLN A 426 17.52 -20.55 16.57
N PHE A 427 16.91 -20.58 15.39
CA PHE A 427 15.51 -20.85 15.18
C PHE A 427 15.37 -22.30 14.70
N ILE A 428 14.73 -23.11 15.54
CA ILE A 428 14.41 -24.50 15.24
C ILE A 428 12.93 -24.53 14.84
N LEU A 429 12.67 -24.98 13.62
CA LEU A 429 11.34 -25.15 13.03
C LEU A 429 10.73 -26.49 13.46
N ASN A 430 9.59 -26.84 12.87
CA ASN A 430 8.95 -28.15 13.05
C ASN A 430 9.96 -29.29 12.82
N ASP A 431 9.77 -30.41 13.54
CA ASP A 431 10.57 -31.64 13.38
C ASP A 431 12.10 -31.46 13.55
N ASN A 432 12.53 -30.47 14.35
CA ASN A 432 13.93 -30.10 14.56
C ASN A 432 14.68 -29.63 13.30
N GLU A 433 13.96 -29.18 12.26
CA GLU A 433 14.59 -28.56 11.10
C GLU A 433 15.11 -27.16 11.45
N PHE A 434 16.28 -26.76 10.97
CA PHE A 434 16.84 -25.42 11.22
C PHE A 434 17.48 -24.83 9.97
N ILE A 435 17.25 -25.43 8.80
CA ILE A 435 17.70 -24.90 7.51
C ILE A 435 16.50 -24.25 6.84
N ILE A 436 16.69 -23.02 6.37
CA ILE A 436 15.66 -22.23 5.70
C ILE A 436 16.11 -21.83 4.30
N PRO A 437 15.18 -21.73 3.33
CA PRO A 437 15.49 -21.24 1.99
C PRO A 437 15.60 -19.71 2.01
N MET A 438 16.75 -19.18 1.59
CA MET A 438 16.95 -17.77 1.28
C MET A 438 16.85 -17.56 -0.22
N GLU A 439 16.05 -16.60 -0.65
CA GLU A 439 15.78 -16.32 -2.06
C GLU A 439 16.49 -15.05 -2.51
N ASN A 440 17.32 -15.14 -3.55
CA ASN A 440 18.01 -14.02 -4.16
C ASN A 440 17.58 -13.86 -5.62
N ALA A 441 17.01 -12.72 -6.01
CA ALA A 441 16.79 -12.44 -7.42
C ALA A 441 18.14 -12.15 -8.10
N ILE A 442 18.58 -13.05 -8.99
CA ILE A 442 19.85 -12.93 -9.72
C ILE A 442 19.69 -12.33 -11.13
N LYS A 443 18.48 -12.39 -11.69
CA LYS A 443 18.13 -11.75 -12.96
C LYS A 443 16.67 -11.34 -12.94
N SER A 444 16.35 -10.18 -13.52
CA SER A 444 14.98 -9.71 -13.71
C SER A 444 14.87 -9.11 -15.12
N ASP A 445 14.28 -9.85 -16.04
CA ASP A 445 13.99 -9.36 -17.39
C ASP A 445 12.55 -8.85 -17.47
N THR A 446 12.31 -7.73 -18.14
CA THR A 446 10.96 -7.20 -18.38
C THR A 446 10.62 -7.30 -19.85
N LEU A 447 9.51 -7.97 -20.17
CA LEU A 447 8.94 -8.06 -21.51
C LEU A 447 7.60 -7.32 -21.55
N LEU A 448 7.40 -6.45 -22.56
CA LEU A 448 6.17 -5.69 -22.76
C LEU A 448 5.43 -6.17 -24.01
N SER A 449 4.16 -6.50 -23.85
CA SER A 449 3.22 -6.80 -24.93
C SER A 449 2.12 -5.76 -24.95
N ALA A 450 2.08 -4.95 -26.01
CA ALA A 450 1.05 -3.93 -26.26
C ALA A 450 0.62 -4.01 -27.72
N PRO A 451 -0.69 -3.87 -28.02
CA PRO A 451 -1.18 -3.98 -29.38
C PRO A 451 -0.94 -2.72 -30.21
N ARG A 452 -0.81 -2.90 -31.52
CA ARG A 452 -0.91 -1.78 -32.48
C ARG A 452 -2.36 -1.50 -32.82
N LEU A 453 -2.78 -0.25 -32.82
CA LEU A 453 -4.15 0.17 -33.10
C LEU A 453 -4.26 0.76 -34.51
N ASN A 454 -5.20 0.24 -35.31
CA ASN A 454 -5.57 0.81 -36.58
C ASN A 454 -6.82 1.67 -36.39
N ILE A 455 -6.71 2.96 -36.67
CA ILE A 455 -7.80 3.92 -36.60
C ILE A 455 -8.22 4.23 -38.03
N GLN A 456 -9.48 3.95 -38.36
CA GLN A 456 -10.05 4.16 -39.68
C GLN A 456 -11.33 5.00 -39.58
N ILE A 457 -11.46 5.96 -40.49
CA ILE A 457 -12.66 6.77 -40.64
C ILE A 457 -13.50 6.14 -41.75
N LEU A 458 -14.68 5.65 -41.39
CA LEU A 458 -15.63 5.07 -42.33
C LEU A 458 -16.73 6.09 -42.61
N THR A 459 -16.87 6.51 -43.86
CA THR A 459 -17.87 7.49 -44.33
C THR A 459 -18.60 6.95 -45.55
N ASP A 460 -19.88 7.32 -45.71
CA ASP A 460 -20.69 7.03 -46.90
C ASP A 460 -20.51 8.09 -48.01
N GLU A 461 -19.71 9.12 -47.75
CA GLU A 461 -19.49 10.25 -48.65
C GLU A 461 -18.75 9.83 -49.93
N LYS A 462 -19.27 10.26 -51.07
CA LYS A 462 -18.74 9.92 -52.40
C LYS A 462 -17.88 11.02 -53.01
N THR A 463 -17.93 12.23 -52.44
CA THR A 463 -17.12 13.38 -52.86
C THR A 463 -15.77 13.40 -52.11
N GLU A 464 -14.79 14.14 -52.65
CA GLU A 464 -13.51 14.31 -51.96
C GLU A 464 -13.70 15.09 -50.64
N TYR A 465 -12.99 14.68 -49.60
CA TYR A 465 -13.07 15.28 -48.27
C TYR A 465 -11.68 15.44 -47.64
N LYS A 466 -11.57 16.43 -46.75
CA LYS A 466 -10.42 16.64 -45.87
C LYS A 466 -10.72 16.06 -44.49
N VAL A 467 -9.68 15.50 -43.88
CA VAL A 467 -9.70 14.99 -42.52
C VAL A 467 -8.77 15.85 -41.69
N LYS A 468 -9.26 16.36 -40.56
CA LYS A 468 -8.44 17.02 -39.55
C LYS A 468 -8.82 16.51 -38.18
N GLY A 469 -7.87 15.97 -37.44
CA GLY A 469 -8.14 15.43 -36.11
C GLY A 469 -6.89 15.34 -35.26
N SER A 470 -7.05 14.77 -34.07
CA SER A 470 -5.93 14.41 -33.22
C SER A 470 -6.22 13.18 -32.35
N ILE A 471 -5.14 12.48 -32.00
CA ILE A 471 -5.12 11.48 -30.94
C ILE A 471 -4.50 12.14 -29.72
N GLN A 472 -5.22 12.14 -28.60
CA GLN A 472 -4.70 12.58 -27.32
C GLN A 472 -4.43 11.35 -26.45
N PHE A 473 -3.16 11.14 -26.10
CA PHE A 473 -2.74 10.05 -25.22
C PHE A 473 -1.58 10.51 -24.35
N ASN A 474 -1.69 10.29 -23.04
CA ASN A 474 -0.64 10.63 -22.07
C ASN A 474 -0.11 12.09 -22.18
N GLY A 475 -1.01 13.06 -22.37
CA GLY A 475 -0.65 14.47 -22.51
C GLY A 475 0.05 14.83 -23.85
N SER A 476 0.28 13.86 -24.73
CA SER A 476 0.75 14.08 -26.09
C SER A 476 -0.44 14.18 -27.05
N GLU A 477 -0.35 15.09 -28.00
CA GLU A 477 -1.34 15.26 -29.08
C GLU A 477 -0.70 14.94 -30.42
N ILE A 478 -1.30 14.01 -31.17
CA ILE A 478 -0.79 13.52 -32.45
C ILE A 478 -1.79 13.91 -33.54
N PRO A 479 -1.39 14.70 -34.55
CA PRO A 479 -2.31 15.13 -35.59
C PRO A 479 -2.72 13.97 -36.51
N LEU A 480 -4.01 13.93 -36.86
CA LEU A 480 -4.61 13.02 -37.83
C LEU A 480 -5.03 13.81 -39.07
N ASN A 481 -4.34 13.58 -40.19
CA ASN A 481 -4.60 14.27 -41.46
C ASN A 481 -5.05 13.31 -42.58
N SER A 482 -5.28 12.03 -42.25
CA SER A 482 -5.62 10.97 -43.20
C SER A 482 -6.77 10.09 -42.68
N GLY A 483 -7.49 9.44 -43.59
CA GLY A 483 -8.60 8.53 -43.30
C GLY A 483 -8.20 7.30 -42.47
N ASN A 484 -6.92 6.88 -42.57
CA ASN A 484 -6.36 5.74 -41.86
C ASN A 484 -5.09 6.14 -41.12
N TYR A 485 -4.93 5.66 -39.89
CA TYR A 485 -3.75 5.90 -39.06
C TYR A 485 -3.41 4.66 -38.22
N SER A 486 -2.12 4.35 -38.11
CA SER A 486 -1.61 3.25 -37.29
C SER A 486 -0.92 3.84 -36.05
N PHE A 487 -1.46 3.55 -34.88
CA PHE A 487 -0.94 4.01 -33.59
C PHE A 487 -0.27 2.85 -32.84
N ASP A 488 1.04 2.93 -32.62
CA ASP A 488 1.80 1.92 -31.88
C ASP A 488 1.87 2.29 -30.39
N LEU A 489 1.12 1.56 -29.55
CA LEU A 489 1.09 1.80 -28.10
C LEU A 489 2.45 1.62 -27.44
N LYS A 490 3.38 0.86 -28.04
CA LYS A 490 4.71 0.60 -27.44
C LYS A 490 5.62 1.83 -27.44
N GLU A 491 5.45 2.71 -28.42
CA GLU A 491 6.36 3.86 -28.61
C GLU A 491 6.05 5.03 -27.67
N GLN A 492 4.85 5.05 -27.06
CA GLN A 492 4.37 6.17 -26.25
C GLN A 492 3.85 5.73 -24.87
N LEU A 493 4.47 4.72 -24.26
CA LEU A 493 4.02 4.17 -22.99
C LEU A 493 4.14 5.18 -21.83
N PRO A 494 3.02 5.52 -21.16
CA PRO A 494 3.06 6.26 -19.91
C PRO A 494 3.63 5.44 -18.75
N ASP A 495 4.03 6.12 -17.68
CA ASP A 495 4.07 5.49 -16.36
C ASP A 495 2.63 5.34 -15.83
N PHE A 496 2.15 4.11 -15.79
CA PHE A 496 0.75 3.84 -15.44
C PHE A 496 0.48 4.06 -13.95
N ASN A 497 1.41 3.79 -13.02
CA ASN A 497 1.19 3.92 -11.57
C ASN A 497 -0.21 3.43 -11.08
N ASN A 498 -0.66 2.27 -11.55
CA ASN A 498 -2.00 1.70 -11.31
C ASN A 498 -3.19 2.54 -11.81
N LYS A 499 -2.97 3.48 -12.72
CA LYS A 499 -4.00 4.30 -13.37
C LYS A 499 -4.40 3.68 -14.71
N ILE A 500 -5.66 3.90 -15.06
CA ILE A 500 -6.20 3.66 -16.39
C ILE A 500 -6.11 4.98 -17.16
N ILE A 501 -5.54 4.96 -18.36
CA ILE A 501 -5.24 6.18 -19.12
C ILE A 501 -6.15 6.24 -20.35
N PRO A 502 -6.92 7.33 -20.55
CA PRO A 502 -7.75 7.48 -21.73
C PRO A 502 -6.89 7.80 -22.96
N LEU A 503 -7.27 7.21 -24.09
CA LEU A 503 -6.83 7.58 -25.43
C LEU A 503 -8.06 8.12 -26.16
N ASN A 504 -8.05 9.42 -26.44
CA ASN A 504 -9.14 10.12 -27.11
C ASN A 504 -8.77 10.34 -28.57
N VAL A 505 -9.66 9.96 -29.48
CA VAL A 505 -9.56 10.24 -30.91
C VAL A 505 -10.66 11.23 -31.26
N GLN A 506 -10.28 12.37 -31.83
CA GLN A 506 -11.22 13.39 -32.31
C GLN A 506 -10.92 13.70 -33.78
N VAL A 507 -11.94 13.72 -34.62
CA VAL A 507 -11.81 13.98 -36.05
C VAL A 507 -12.95 14.87 -36.55
N GLU A 508 -12.59 15.89 -37.31
CA GLU A 508 -13.46 16.69 -38.17
C GLU A 508 -13.27 16.24 -39.63
N ILE A 509 -14.39 15.96 -40.32
CA ILE A 509 -14.42 15.68 -41.75
C ILE A 509 -15.06 16.90 -42.44
N GLU A 510 -14.45 17.38 -43.52
CA GLU A 510 -14.94 18.52 -44.32
C GLU A 510 -14.99 18.17 -45.80
N THR A 511 -16.16 18.26 -46.46
CA THR A 511 -16.29 18.01 -47.90
C THR A 511 -15.68 19.13 -48.75
N LEU A 512 -15.16 18.83 -49.94
CA LEU A 512 -14.51 19.79 -50.85
C LEU A 512 -15.46 20.36 -51.92
N GLU A 513 -16.71 20.59 -51.56
CA GLU A 513 -17.73 21.17 -52.44
C GLU A 513 -17.80 22.71 -52.28
N ASP A 514 -18.46 23.41 -53.20
CA ASP A 514 -18.62 24.88 -53.18
C ASP A 514 -19.18 25.42 -51.84
N LEU A 515 -19.93 24.58 -51.13
CA LEU A 515 -20.44 24.86 -49.80
C LEU A 515 -20.13 23.65 -48.90
N PRO A 516 -19.03 23.66 -48.14
CA PRO A 516 -18.53 22.52 -47.40
C PRO A 516 -19.48 22.09 -46.27
N ARG A 517 -19.62 20.77 -46.10
CA ARG A 517 -20.30 20.15 -44.96
C ARG A 517 -19.26 19.65 -43.96
N LYS A 518 -19.55 19.78 -42.67
CA LYS A 518 -18.65 19.36 -41.58
C LYS A 518 -19.33 18.37 -40.65
N GLU A 519 -18.58 17.37 -40.20
CA GLU A 519 -19.00 16.41 -39.18
C GLU A 519 -17.87 16.15 -38.18
N ASN A 520 -18.21 16.13 -36.89
CA ASN A 520 -17.27 15.90 -35.80
C ASN A 520 -17.56 14.55 -35.13
N ILE A 521 -16.59 13.65 -35.19
CA ILE A 521 -16.67 12.31 -34.60
C ILE A 521 -15.58 12.14 -33.55
N GLN A 522 -15.93 11.50 -32.43
CA GLN A 522 -14.99 11.23 -31.34
C GLN A 522 -15.19 9.84 -30.76
N SER A 523 -14.09 9.25 -30.29
CA SER A 523 -14.10 7.98 -29.57
C SER A 523 -13.04 8.01 -28.47
N THR A 524 -13.38 7.49 -27.30
CA THR A 524 -12.48 7.34 -26.16
C THR A 524 -12.31 5.87 -25.86
N ILE A 525 -11.08 5.39 -25.77
CA ILE A 525 -10.78 4.05 -25.26
C ILE A 525 -9.85 4.17 -24.05
N TYR A 526 -9.77 3.13 -23.24
CA TYR A 526 -8.97 3.13 -22.03
C TYR A 526 -7.81 2.16 -22.15
N ILE A 527 -6.62 2.58 -21.74
CA ILE A 527 -5.42 1.72 -21.70
C ILE A 527 -5.10 1.41 -20.24
N ALA A 528 -5.05 0.12 -19.91
CA ALA A 528 -4.69 -0.37 -18.59
C ALA A 528 -3.45 -1.27 -18.68
N GLN A 529 -2.56 -1.17 -17.70
CA GLN A 529 -1.41 -2.06 -17.58
C GLN A 529 -1.69 -3.18 -16.58
N THR A 530 -1.33 -4.41 -16.95
CA THR A 530 -1.32 -5.58 -16.08
C THR A 530 0.09 -6.14 -16.01
N SER A 531 0.53 -6.60 -14.84
CA SER A 531 1.83 -7.25 -14.66
C SER A 531 1.68 -8.74 -14.41
N ASN A 532 2.49 -9.54 -15.08
CA ASN A 532 2.61 -10.98 -14.84
C ASN A 532 4.04 -11.29 -14.38
N ASP A 533 4.19 -11.82 -13.17
CA ASP A 533 5.49 -12.17 -12.63
C ASP A 533 5.70 -13.67 -12.74
N THR A 534 6.70 -14.09 -13.51
CA THR A 534 7.14 -15.48 -13.59
C THR A 534 8.51 -15.60 -12.92
N SER A 535 8.64 -16.52 -11.97
CA SER A 535 9.92 -16.76 -11.29
C SER A 535 10.48 -18.14 -11.64
N PHE A 536 11.75 -18.19 -12.02
CA PHE A 536 12.53 -19.40 -12.26
C PHE A 536 13.46 -19.62 -11.07
N PHE A 537 13.41 -20.79 -10.46
CA PHE A 537 14.25 -21.10 -9.31
C PHE A 537 15.56 -21.78 -9.72
N THR A 538 16.70 -21.22 -9.32
CA THR A 538 18.03 -21.86 -9.36
C THR A 538 18.48 -22.16 -7.93
N TYR A 539 19.45 -23.05 -7.72
CA TYR A 539 19.96 -23.37 -6.38
C TYR A 539 21.37 -22.79 -6.19
N PHE A 540 21.65 -22.25 -5.00
CA PHE A 540 22.86 -21.49 -4.69
C PHE A 540 24.17 -22.21 -4.94
N ASN A 541 25.15 -21.43 -5.38
CA ASN A 541 26.44 -21.87 -5.84
C ASN A 541 27.61 -21.09 -5.19
N PRO A 542 28.39 -21.70 -4.27
CA PRO A 542 29.57 -21.08 -3.66
C PRO A 542 30.81 -21.12 -4.56
N PHE A 543 30.80 -21.93 -5.61
CA PHE A 543 31.87 -21.99 -6.61
C PHE A 543 31.50 -21.00 -7.71
N LYS A 544 32.40 -20.31 -8.40
CA LYS A 544 31.99 -19.39 -9.48
C LYS A 544 31.39 -20.10 -10.74
N SER A 545 30.88 -21.34 -10.63
CA SER A 545 30.39 -22.21 -11.72
C SER A 545 28.97 -22.76 -11.49
N GLN A 546 28.08 -22.56 -12.46
CA GLN A 546 26.60 -22.52 -12.37
C GLN A 546 25.78 -23.70 -11.77
N ASN A 547 26.36 -24.73 -11.13
CA ASN A 547 25.61 -25.95 -10.79
C ASN A 547 26.10 -26.68 -9.52
N ALA A 548 25.81 -26.16 -8.33
CA ALA A 548 26.11 -26.83 -7.05
C ALA A 548 24.87 -26.94 -6.14
N ILE A 549 24.74 -28.03 -5.38
CA ILE A 549 23.65 -28.26 -4.43
C ILE A 549 24.22 -28.63 -3.06
N LEU A 550 23.82 -27.92 -2.00
CA LEU A 550 24.24 -28.25 -0.64
C LEU A 550 23.68 -29.61 -0.21
N VAL A 551 24.57 -30.51 0.18
CA VAL A 551 24.23 -31.86 0.63
C VAL A 551 24.21 -31.96 2.14
N ALA A 552 25.24 -31.42 2.79
CA ALA A 552 25.41 -31.57 4.22
C ALA A 552 26.26 -30.44 4.82
N LEU A 553 26.04 -30.20 6.11
CA LEU A 553 26.87 -29.35 6.97
C LEU A 553 27.52 -30.21 8.05
N PHE A 554 28.69 -29.79 8.52
CA PHE A 554 29.51 -30.50 9.49
C PHE A 554 29.96 -29.58 10.62
N ASN A 555 30.14 -30.14 11.81
CA ASN A 555 30.74 -29.44 12.93
C ASN A 555 32.24 -29.17 12.69
N PHE A 556 32.82 -28.29 13.50
CA PHE A 556 34.27 -28.05 13.52
C PHE A 556 35.05 -29.36 13.71
N ASP A 557 36.09 -29.56 12.88
CA ASP A 557 37.04 -30.69 12.95
C ASP A 557 36.37 -32.09 12.89
N GLU A 558 35.16 -32.16 12.35
CA GLU A 558 34.36 -33.39 12.29
C GLU A 558 33.88 -33.69 10.86
N SER A 559 33.71 -34.98 10.58
CA SER A 559 33.08 -35.52 9.37
C SER A 559 31.69 -36.10 9.62
N GLU A 560 31.16 -35.96 10.83
CA GLU A 560 29.78 -36.33 11.16
C GLU A 560 28.79 -35.22 10.80
N PHE A 561 27.60 -35.63 10.36
CA PHE A 561 26.59 -34.70 9.85
C PHE A 561 26.03 -33.84 10.99
N TYR A 562 26.24 -32.54 10.90
CA TYR A 562 25.48 -31.55 11.66
C TYR A 562 24.08 -31.37 11.03
N TRP A 563 24.02 -31.37 9.70
CA TRP A 563 22.78 -31.40 8.93
C TRP A 563 22.99 -32.17 7.62
N LYS A 564 21.93 -32.78 7.10
CA LYS A 564 21.91 -33.42 5.79
C LYS A 564 20.61 -33.10 5.05
N ASN A 565 20.70 -32.91 3.73
CA ASN A 565 19.55 -32.73 2.86
C ASN A 565 18.77 -34.05 2.74
N PRO A 566 17.52 -34.14 3.23
CA PRO A 566 16.77 -35.39 3.25
C PRO A 566 16.42 -35.90 1.85
N LYS A 567 16.38 -35.03 0.84
CA LYS A 567 15.98 -35.37 -0.54
C LYS A 567 17.17 -35.64 -1.47
N ILE A 568 18.39 -35.69 -0.94
CA ILE A 568 19.57 -35.72 -1.80
C ILE A 568 19.64 -36.96 -2.72
N GLN A 569 19.21 -38.13 -2.23
CA GLN A 569 19.19 -39.35 -3.03
C GLN A 569 18.23 -39.21 -4.23
N GLU A 570 17.03 -38.68 -4.01
CA GLU A 570 16.04 -38.44 -5.06
C GLU A 570 16.55 -37.43 -6.11
N ILE A 571 17.20 -36.36 -5.64
CA ILE A 571 17.81 -35.33 -6.51
C ILE A 571 18.87 -35.96 -7.41
N ILE A 572 19.78 -36.76 -6.86
CA ILE A 572 20.85 -37.43 -7.62
C ILE A 572 20.26 -38.36 -8.68
N VAL A 573 19.30 -39.20 -8.32
CA VAL A 573 18.64 -40.13 -9.26
C VAL A 573 17.94 -39.36 -10.38
N LYS A 574 17.27 -38.25 -10.07
CA LYS A 574 16.60 -37.40 -11.06
C LYS A 574 17.61 -36.76 -12.03
N LEU A 575 18.71 -36.23 -11.53
CA LEU A 575 19.76 -35.60 -12.34
C LEU A 575 20.44 -36.61 -13.27
N GLN A 576 20.74 -37.81 -12.77
CA GLN A 576 21.31 -38.88 -13.58
C GLN A 576 20.34 -39.33 -14.70
N LYS A 577 19.03 -39.40 -14.42
CA LYS A 577 18.00 -39.67 -15.46
C LYS A 577 17.94 -38.59 -16.54
N GLN A 578 18.31 -37.35 -16.22
CA GLN A 578 18.41 -36.24 -17.17
C GLN A 578 19.76 -36.22 -17.92
N GLY A 579 20.60 -37.25 -17.75
CA GLY A 579 21.90 -37.35 -18.41
C GLY A 579 22.98 -36.44 -17.83
N LYS A 580 22.76 -35.86 -16.64
CA LYS A 580 23.73 -34.97 -15.98
C LYS A 580 24.84 -35.76 -15.30
N LYS A 581 26.07 -35.26 -15.35
CA LYS A 581 27.21 -35.79 -14.59
C LYS A 581 27.20 -35.16 -13.20
N VAL A 582 27.54 -35.96 -12.19
CA VAL A 582 27.40 -35.52 -10.79
C VAL A 582 28.63 -35.95 -9.98
N SER A 583 29.19 -35.05 -9.18
CA SER A 583 30.29 -35.33 -8.25
C SER A 583 30.05 -34.71 -6.88
N ILE A 584 30.73 -35.21 -5.84
CA ILE A 584 30.63 -34.68 -4.47
C ILE A 584 31.92 -33.94 -4.12
N VAL A 585 31.80 -32.69 -3.69
CA VAL A 585 32.91 -31.87 -3.23
C VAL A 585 32.75 -31.59 -1.75
N GLY A 586 33.71 -32.01 -0.94
CA GLY A 586 33.78 -31.67 0.48
C GLY A 586 34.55 -30.38 0.70
N SER A 587 34.13 -29.60 1.69
CA SER A 587 34.73 -28.32 2.04
C SER A 587 34.98 -28.21 3.55
N VAL A 588 35.90 -27.32 3.90
CA VAL A 588 36.37 -27.01 5.26
C VAL A 588 36.50 -25.50 5.39
N ASP A 589 36.59 -25.02 6.63
CA ASP A 589 36.97 -23.63 6.90
C ASP A 589 38.51 -23.47 6.79
N ASN A 590 39.01 -22.28 7.11
CA ASN A 590 40.44 -21.97 7.10
C ASN A 590 41.15 -22.27 8.44
N ILE A 591 40.51 -22.98 9.38
CA ILE A 591 41.07 -23.24 10.71
C ILE A 591 41.78 -24.61 10.69
N GLY A 592 43.12 -24.60 10.66
CA GLY A 592 43.94 -25.81 10.66
C GLY A 592 45.07 -25.76 9.63
N SER A 593 45.86 -26.84 9.54
CA SER A 593 46.86 -26.96 8.47
C SER A 593 46.21 -27.37 7.16
N GLU A 594 46.80 -26.97 6.02
CA GLU A 594 46.28 -27.30 4.69
C GLU A 594 46.17 -28.81 4.47
N GLU A 595 47.18 -29.59 4.88
CA GLU A 595 47.17 -31.05 4.77
C GLU A 595 46.04 -31.70 5.59
N HIS A 596 45.75 -31.17 6.79
CA HIS A 596 44.64 -31.65 7.61
C HIS A 596 43.29 -31.31 6.97
N ASN A 597 43.16 -30.08 6.51
CA ASN A 597 41.96 -29.56 5.87
C ASN A 597 41.61 -30.30 4.58
N GLN A 598 42.61 -30.65 3.75
CA GLN A 598 42.40 -31.50 2.57
C GLN A 598 41.89 -32.90 2.93
N ARG A 599 42.49 -33.54 3.95
CA ARG A 599 42.05 -34.86 4.42
C ARG A 599 40.63 -34.81 4.99
N LEU A 600 40.30 -33.78 5.77
CA LEU A 600 38.96 -33.61 6.36
C LEU A 600 37.89 -33.32 5.30
N ALA A 601 38.20 -32.48 4.31
CA ALA A 601 37.32 -32.21 3.18
C ALA A 601 37.00 -33.50 2.40
N LEU A 602 38.01 -34.32 2.11
CA LEU A 602 37.81 -35.61 1.44
C LEU A 602 36.98 -36.57 2.29
N ALA A 603 37.23 -36.63 3.60
CA ALA A 603 36.46 -37.46 4.53
C ALA A 603 34.97 -37.08 4.55
N ARG A 604 34.64 -35.78 4.53
CA ARG A 604 33.27 -35.26 4.44
C ARG A 604 32.58 -35.66 3.13
N ALA A 605 33.28 -35.52 2.00
CA ALA A 605 32.78 -35.96 0.71
C ALA A 605 32.50 -37.48 0.69
N GLN A 606 33.41 -38.27 1.29
CA GLN A 606 33.26 -39.71 1.39
C GLN A 606 32.10 -40.12 2.30
N ARG A 607 31.87 -39.38 3.40
CA ARG A 607 30.72 -39.60 4.29
C ARG A 607 29.40 -39.41 3.54
N VAL A 608 29.29 -38.36 2.74
CA VAL A 608 28.12 -38.13 1.88
C VAL A 608 27.95 -39.25 0.86
N LYS A 609 29.02 -39.69 0.21
CA LYS A 609 28.96 -40.82 -0.73
C LYS A 609 28.39 -42.08 -0.07
N ASN A 610 28.82 -42.39 1.16
CA ASN A 610 28.32 -43.52 1.92
C ASN A 610 26.84 -43.35 2.31
N LEU A 611 26.40 -42.14 2.66
CA LEU A 611 25.00 -41.83 2.96
C LEU A 611 24.09 -42.02 1.74
N VAL A 612 24.55 -41.58 0.56
CA VAL A 612 23.74 -41.64 -0.68
C VAL A 612 23.66 -43.06 -1.23
N GLY A 613 24.68 -43.90 -0.98
CA GLY A 613 24.71 -45.28 -1.47
C GLY A 613 24.91 -45.41 -2.98
N ILE A 614 25.27 -44.32 -3.66
CA ILE A 614 25.53 -44.26 -5.11
C ILE A 614 27.01 -43.98 -5.32
N ALA A 615 27.64 -44.74 -6.21
CA ALA A 615 29.06 -44.59 -6.55
C ALA A 615 29.29 -43.29 -7.35
N LEU A 616 29.58 -42.20 -6.65
CA LEU A 616 29.94 -40.91 -7.26
C LEU A 616 31.45 -40.59 -7.05
N PRO A 617 32.07 -39.82 -7.96
CA PRO A 617 33.37 -39.22 -7.73
C PRO A 617 33.34 -38.26 -6.53
N VAL A 618 34.38 -38.31 -5.70
CA VAL A 618 34.57 -37.41 -4.55
C VAL A 618 35.81 -36.56 -4.76
N LYS A 619 35.74 -35.29 -4.37
CA LYS A 619 36.87 -34.34 -4.41
C LYS A 619 36.88 -33.49 -3.14
N ALA A 620 38.06 -33.00 -2.78
CA ALA A 620 38.18 -31.90 -1.81
C ALA A 620 38.08 -30.56 -2.57
N ILE A 621 37.59 -29.52 -1.90
CA ILE A 621 37.56 -28.16 -2.45
C ILE A 621 38.99 -27.64 -2.69
N GLU A 622 39.19 -26.93 -3.80
CA GLU A 622 40.44 -26.22 -4.06
C GLU A 622 40.53 -24.95 -3.20
N SER A 623 41.68 -24.69 -2.58
CA SER A 623 41.91 -23.55 -1.67
C SER A 623 41.55 -22.20 -2.30
N ALA A 624 41.77 -22.03 -3.62
CA ALA A 624 41.42 -20.81 -4.37
C ALA A 624 39.90 -20.60 -4.61
N SER A 625 39.10 -21.63 -4.33
CA SER A 625 37.65 -21.65 -4.57
C SER A 625 36.83 -21.53 -3.29
N GLN A 626 37.46 -21.39 -2.11
CA GLN A 626 36.77 -21.16 -0.85
C GLN A 626 36.28 -19.70 -0.73
N ASN A 627 35.05 -19.52 -0.22
CA ASN A 627 34.54 -18.21 0.17
C ASN A 627 35.29 -17.69 1.42
N GLY A 628 35.08 -16.41 1.75
CA GLY A 628 35.61 -15.82 3.00
C GLY A 628 35.28 -16.68 4.24
N ASN A 629 36.10 -16.57 5.29
CA ASN A 629 35.92 -17.25 6.57
C ASN A 629 35.84 -16.24 7.74
N ASN A 630 35.41 -15.01 7.43
CA ASN A 630 35.52 -13.87 8.32
C ASN A 630 34.42 -13.89 9.38
N THR A 631 33.25 -14.45 9.07
CA THR A 631 32.13 -14.54 10.00
C THR A 631 31.85 -15.98 10.46
N PRO A 632 31.18 -16.15 11.63
CA PRO A 632 30.73 -17.46 12.07
C PRO A 632 29.86 -18.20 11.04
N LEU A 633 28.94 -17.48 10.38
CA LEU A 633 28.05 -18.07 9.38
C LEU A 633 28.84 -18.55 8.15
N GLU A 634 29.79 -17.76 7.66
CA GLU A 634 30.67 -18.14 6.56
C GLU A 634 31.45 -19.43 6.88
N ARG A 635 32.05 -19.52 8.08
CA ARG A 635 32.78 -20.72 8.51
C ARG A 635 31.88 -21.95 8.55
N ILE A 636 30.67 -21.84 9.10
CA ILE A 636 29.70 -22.94 9.12
C ILE A 636 29.31 -23.37 7.71
N LEU A 637 29.07 -22.42 6.80
CA LEU A 637 28.74 -22.71 5.41
C LEU A 637 29.92 -23.32 4.63
N ASN A 638 31.17 -22.98 4.98
CA ASN A 638 32.36 -23.59 4.39
C ASN A 638 32.63 -24.99 4.93
N ARG A 639 32.13 -25.35 6.13
CA ARG A 639 32.16 -26.71 6.67
C ARG A 639 31.02 -27.57 6.11
N SER A 640 31.12 -27.90 4.84
CA SER A 640 30.00 -28.44 4.08
C SER A 640 30.43 -29.51 3.07
N ALA A 641 29.45 -30.17 2.47
CA ALA A 641 29.64 -30.99 1.29
C ALA A 641 28.58 -30.64 0.24
N TRP A 642 29.01 -30.62 -1.01
CA TRP A 642 28.25 -30.12 -2.15
C TRP A 642 28.18 -31.18 -3.24
N LEU A 643 27.07 -31.17 -3.97
CA LEU A 643 26.87 -31.94 -5.18
C LEU A 643 27.11 -31.01 -6.37
N ILE A 644 28.12 -31.28 -7.18
CA ILE A 644 28.43 -30.53 -8.39
C ILE A 644 27.78 -31.23 -9.58
N VAL A 645 27.04 -30.48 -10.40
CA VAL A 645 26.31 -30.99 -11.55
C VAL A 645 26.92 -30.43 -12.84
N GLU A 646 27.32 -31.31 -13.75
CA GLU A 646 27.90 -30.96 -15.06
C GLU A 646 26.94 -31.36 -16.20
#